data_AF-K9PDZ8-F1
#
_entry.id   AF-K9PDZ8-F1
#
_cell.length_a   1.000
_cell.length_b   1.000
_cell.length_c   1.000
_cell.angle_alpha   90.00
_cell.angle_beta   90.00
_cell.angle_gamma   90.00
#
_symmetry.space_group_name_H-M   'P 1'
#
loop_
_entity.id
_entity.type
_entity.pdbx_description
1 polymer ?
#
loop_
_entity_poly.entity_id
_entity_poly.type
_entity_poly.pdbx_seq_one_letter_code
_entity_poly.pdbx_strand_id
1 'polypeptide(L)'
;MHKSYFKRRGTQRLNAEGHKGFPQRTSALSSAILCVLIIFLLFPLPASAAQPERTPLTIEILQERLQTPTLREGNLTVDLRQMVIDLRPENTSFRDTFYQMLRKELQKTGGKTLGLDLSFSLILGDFVGRDLGLKTPLYDQSLAPIFTTTEQEELERLRLVCLEALAIDLPDSQDCRSLLGTQSNASSDISVFRGALTLVQTRFNGEVKFANTFFLQSVDAQGATFIQPTNWAETRFSRAVSFSSATFRQLSNFKGSIFFNKANFKQALFQEFTDFQGSIFVDNASFNQVNFKQLAKFTSVQWQGNADFSDVHFTNQAQFTKANFEQLLLLIETTFDQAVSFRETQFNQPINLRGASILNQADFSDARFAKESCLNVPGLTFNSNQAKILGNPGQIGKIFCVPTLQGNQNVLRNLGQNFRQQQQISDTNQLEYTKQRLRFIELTRLLVATNINSASIANLQKLGFSTIQAQEIIQRRIVKLFRNSSELLTLADIDLEIYTKLSDRLVVSEPLSLGGWLLQAWGWLALSVLLLLSGYGTNFWLVFGVGGVAIAFFGLLFWLVDRYRRWRPVAIVPTVSETISILASFSFLTFFSLLAIFRNSEQPWLTLGCLFIIIIPVPVALLCRLYQQGRYHDLMDVSYFTEDGTMRQLRLLIGRLPVIPRNQTFRERYMPLLSDRNWNWLNYYDFSLNNLVRLGFNDIRMRDEHLPGIIATLAWYEWSLGVLYITLVLWTLSRTIPGLNLLIYLK
;
A
#
# COMPACT_ATOMS: atom_id res chain seq x y z
N MET A 1 -18.47 5.67 71.32
CA MET A 1 -19.46 5.34 70.26
C MET A 1 -18.73 5.40 68.93
N HIS A 2 -18.72 4.29 68.17
CA HIS A 2 -18.40 4.09 66.74
C HIS A 2 -17.52 5.13 65.99
N LYS A 3 -16.51 4.78 65.17
CA LYS A 3 -15.88 3.53 64.73
C LYS A 3 -14.58 3.97 64.03
N SER A 4 -13.39 3.64 64.56
CA SER A 4 -12.09 4.04 64.01
C SER A 4 -11.37 2.88 63.30
N TYR A 5 -10.92 3.16 62.08
CA TYR A 5 -9.54 3.05 61.58
C TYR A 5 -8.60 1.87 61.99
N PHE A 6 -7.85 1.43 60.98
CA PHE A 6 -6.55 0.71 60.94
C PHE A 6 -6.49 -0.84 60.98
N LYS A 7 -6.19 -1.40 59.78
CA LYS A 7 -4.97 -2.18 59.42
C LYS A 7 -4.66 -3.45 60.25
N ARG A 8 -4.92 -4.63 59.68
CA ARG A 8 -4.28 -5.92 60.03
C ARG A 8 -2.94 -6.02 59.27
N ARG A 9 -1.75 -6.11 59.90
CA ARG A 9 -1.10 -7.25 60.62
C ARG A 9 -1.07 -8.53 59.77
N GLY A 10 0.04 -9.14 59.37
CA GLY A 10 1.45 -9.06 59.80
C GLY A 10 1.79 -10.19 60.77
N THR A 11 2.82 -11.00 60.48
CA THR A 11 3.69 -11.66 61.48
C THR A 11 4.93 -12.29 60.84
N GLN A 12 6.09 -11.70 61.15
CA GLN A 12 7.37 -12.42 61.34
C GLN A 12 7.39 -13.03 62.75
N ARG A 13 8.07 -14.17 62.94
CA ARG A 13 9.09 -14.34 64.00
C ARG A 13 9.92 -15.61 63.85
N LEU A 14 11.16 -15.47 64.31
CA LEU A 14 12.34 -16.32 64.31
C LEU A 14 12.39 -17.32 65.50
N ASN A 15 13.36 -18.26 65.38
CA ASN A 15 14.00 -19.15 66.38
C ASN A 15 13.32 -20.51 66.63
N ALA A 16 14.00 -21.64 66.90
CA ALA A 16 15.37 -22.18 66.74
C ALA A 16 15.31 -23.65 67.28
N GLU A 17 16.32 -24.49 66.96
CA GLU A 17 16.57 -25.88 67.46
C GLU A 17 15.69 -26.99 66.84
N GLY A 18 16.18 -28.16 66.42
CA GLY A 18 17.50 -28.77 66.40
C GLY A 18 17.41 -30.19 65.81
N HIS A 19 18.53 -30.65 65.25
CA HIS A 19 18.90 -32.06 64.97
C HIS A 19 18.34 -32.88 63.78
N LYS A 20 19.33 -33.30 62.96
CA LYS A 20 19.52 -34.57 62.23
C LYS A 20 18.81 -34.78 60.87
N GLY A 21 19.63 -34.90 59.82
CA GLY A 21 19.30 -35.63 58.58
C GLY A 21 19.81 -34.96 57.30
N PHE A 22 21.02 -35.32 56.84
CA PHE A 22 21.57 -34.97 55.52
C PHE A 22 20.61 -35.38 54.37
N PRO A 23 20.39 -34.54 53.34
CA PRO A 23 19.85 -35.00 52.07
C PRO A 23 20.89 -34.97 50.94
N GLN A 24 20.91 -36.06 50.18
CA GLN A 24 21.56 -36.25 48.88
C GLN A 24 21.23 -35.08 47.94
N ARG A 25 22.23 -34.28 47.55
CA ARG A 25 22.07 -33.25 46.52
C ARG A 25 23.29 -33.07 45.61
N THR A 26 24.05 -34.14 45.38
CA THR A 26 25.23 -34.14 44.49
C THR A 26 25.08 -35.01 43.24
N SER A 27 24.00 -35.78 43.08
CA SER A 27 23.78 -36.66 41.92
C SER A 27 23.01 -36.02 40.75
N ALA A 28 22.23 -34.97 40.98
CA ALA A 28 21.41 -34.35 39.93
C ALA A 28 22.17 -33.30 39.09
N LEU A 29 23.12 -32.57 39.70
CA LEU A 29 23.98 -31.64 38.94
C LEU A 29 25.04 -32.38 38.12
N SER A 30 25.55 -33.52 38.62
CA SER A 30 26.52 -34.34 37.91
C SER A 30 25.89 -35.07 36.71
N SER A 31 24.63 -35.52 36.79
CA SER A 31 23.96 -36.13 35.64
C SER A 31 23.54 -35.10 34.58
N ALA A 32 23.16 -33.89 34.97
CA ALA A 32 22.86 -32.81 34.02
C ALA A 32 24.11 -32.36 33.25
N ILE A 33 25.27 -32.26 33.92
CA ILE A 33 26.54 -31.92 33.28
C ILE A 33 27.02 -33.08 32.39
N LEU A 34 26.83 -34.33 32.81
CA LEU A 34 27.18 -35.51 32.01
C LEU A 34 26.28 -35.65 30.77
N CYS A 35 24.98 -35.34 30.88
CA CYS A 35 24.07 -35.33 29.72
C CYS A 35 24.40 -34.20 28.73
N VAL A 36 24.81 -33.02 29.21
CA VAL A 36 25.28 -31.92 28.33
C VAL A 36 26.61 -32.29 27.66
N LEU A 37 27.52 -32.96 28.36
CA LEU A 37 28.77 -33.48 27.77
C LEU A 37 28.55 -34.61 26.76
N ILE A 38 27.60 -35.51 27.01
CA ILE A 38 27.25 -36.61 26.10
C ILE A 38 26.52 -36.08 24.85
N ILE A 39 25.68 -35.04 24.99
CA ILE A 39 25.09 -34.35 23.84
C ILE A 39 26.17 -33.63 23.02
N PHE A 40 27.20 -33.04 23.65
CA PHE A 40 28.35 -32.48 22.93
C PHE A 40 29.24 -33.54 22.25
N LEU A 41 29.24 -34.78 22.72
CA LEU A 41 30.00 -35.90 22.13
C LEU A 41 29.25 -36.63 21.01
N LEU A 42 27.92 -36.52 20.94
CA LEU A 42 27.06 -37.22 19.96
C LEU A 42 26.67 -36.37 18.75
N PHE A 43 26.90 -35.06 18.77
CA PHE A 43 26.78 -34.21 17.58
C PHE A 43 28.19 -33.94 17.04
N PRO A 44 28.51 -34.32 15.79
CA PRO A 44 29.74 -33.85 15.19
C PRO A 44 29.67 -32.32 15.16
N LEU A 45 30.69 -31.67 15.76
CA LEU A 45 31.00 -30.28 15.46
C LEU A 45 30.91 -30.11 13.94
N PRO A 46 30.25 -29.06 13.40
CA PRO A 46 30.28 -28.84 11.97
C PRO A 46 31.75 -28.82 11.57
N ALA A 47 32.15 -29.83 10.80
CA ALA A 47 33.51 -29.96 10.33
C ALA A 47 33.88 -28.59 9.74
N SER A 48 34.94 -27.97 10.28
CA SER A 48 35.57 -26.83 9.62
C SER A 48 35.77 -27.28 8.18
N ALA A 49 35.03 -26.67 7.24
CA ALA A 49 35.12 -27.00 5.83
C ALA A 49 36.61 -27.09 5.48
N ALA A 50 37.05 -28.24 4.97
CA ALA A 50 38.43 -28.44 4.57
C ALA A 50 38.82 -27.24 3.70
N GLN A 51 39.79 -26.46 4.16
CA GLN A 51 40.26 -25.32 3.39
C GLN A 51 40.78 -25.87 2.07
N PRO A 52 40.35 -25.34 0.91
CA PRO A 52 40.87 -25.81 -0.37
C PRO A 52 42.39 -25.72 -0.33
N GLU A 53 43.06 -26.77 -0.77
CA GLU A 53 44.51 -26.81 -0.89
C GLU A 53 44.90 -25.70 -1.88
N ARG A 54 45.57 -24.64 -1.38
CA ARG A 54 45.92 -23.45 -2.17
C ARG A 54 47.43 -23.37 -2.33
N THR A 55 47.89 -23.08 -3.52
CA THR A 55 49.32 -22.91 -3.83
C THR A 55 49.75 -21.45 -3.65
N PRO A 56 50.87 -21.15 -2.98
CA PRO A 56 51.37 -19.78 -2.91
C PRO A 56 51.81 -19.29 -4.29
N LEU A 57 51.39 -18.08 -4.66
CA LEU A 57 51.77 -17.48 -5.93
C LEU A 57 53.20 -16.93 -5.84
N THR A 58 54.12 -17.52 -6.60
CA THR A 58 55.48 -16.97 -6.81
C THR A 58 55.54 -16.15 -8.09
N ILE A 59 56.62 -15.38 -8.27
CA ILE A 59 56.81 -14.52 -9.45
C ILE A 59 56.94 -15.39 -10.72
N GLU A 60 57.59 -16.55 -10.62
CA GLU A 60 57.77 -17.49 -11.72
C GLU A 60 56.42 -18.03 -12.21
N ILE A 61 55.56 -18.45 -11.27
CA ILE A 61 54.21 -18.93 -11.58
C ILE A 61 53.38 -17.79 -12.20
N LEU A 62 53.46 -16.57 -11.65
CA LEU A 62 52.76 -15.42 -12.22
C LEU A 62 53.20 -15.15 -13.67
N GLN A 63 54.51 -15.18 -13.93
CA GLN A 63 55.07 -14.96 -15.27
C GLN A 63 54.65 -16.05 -16.25
N GLU A 64 54.65 -17.31 -15.82
CA GLU A 64 54.14 -18.45 -16.61
C GLU A 64 52.66 -18.24 -16.98
N ARG A 65 51.81 -17.94 -15.98
CA ARG A 65 50.36 -17.74 -16.18
C ARG A 65 50.04 -16.53 -17.06
N LEU A 66 50.88 -15.49 -17.04
CA LEU A 66 50.75 -14.34 -17.95
C LEU A 66 51.12 -14.68 -19.39
N GLN A 67 52.08 -15.59 -19.60
CA GLN A 67 52.48 -16.04 -20.95
C GLN A 67 51.50 -17.06 -21.55
N THR A 68 50.75 -17.79 -20.72
CA THR A 68 49.78 -18.81 -21.16
C THR A 68 48.35 -18.48 -20.71
N PRO A 69 47.72 -17.40 -21.22
CA PRO A 69 46.34 -17.07 -20.89
C PRO A 69 45.37 -18.15 -21.40
N THR A 70 44.33 -18.43 -20.61
CA THR A 70 43.33 -19.45 -20.93
C THR A 70 42.06 -18.83 -21.49
N LEU A 71 41.38 -19.54 -22.39
CA LEU A 71 40.09 -19.09 -22.92
C LEU A 71 38.98 -19.50 -21.95
N ARG A 72 38.22 -18.53 -21.42
CA ARG A 72 37.06 -18.74 -20.55
C ARG A 72 35.89 -17.89 -21.03
N GLU A 73 34.75 -18.54 -21.26
CA GLU A 73 33.54 -17.87 -21.75
C GLU A 73 33.79 -16.99 -23.00
N GLY A 74 34.72 -17.42 -23.86
CA GLY A 74 35.10 -16.69 -25.07
C GLY A 74 36.16 -15.59 -24.88
N ASN A 75 36.54 -15.26 -23.64
CA ASN A 75 37.55 -14.23 -23.32
C ASN A 75 38.89 -14.87 -22.93
N LEU A 76 40.01 -14.24 -23.31
CA LEU A 76 41.33 -14.63 -22.82
C LEU A 76 41.51 -14.13 -21.39
N THR A 77 41.93 -15.00 -20.48
CA THR A 77 41.99 -14.72 -19.03
C THR A 77 43.29 -15.24 -18.42
N VAL A 78 43.88 -14.44 -17.53
CA VAL A 78 44.99 -14.84 -16.68
C VAL A 78 44.41 -15.70 -15.55
N ASP A 79 44.75 -16.99 -15.54
CA ASP A 79 44.25 -17.96 -14.56
C ASP A 79 45.13 -17.97 -13.30
N LEU A 80 44.68 -17.27 -12.25
CA LEU A 80 45.27 -17.21 -10.91
C LEU A 80 44.35 -17.85 -9.86
N ARG A 81 43.60 -18.90 -10.23
CA ARG A 81 42.70 -19.62 -9.32
C ARG A 81 43.43 -20.46 -8.29
N GLN A 82 42.78 -20.68 -7.14
CA GLN A 82 43.27 -21.51 -6.04
C GLN A 82 44.67 -21.08 -5.52
N MET A 83 45.02 -19.80 -5.68
CA MET A 83 46.31 -19.25 -5.28
C MET A 83 46.23 -18.57 -3.90
N VAL A 84 47.35 -18.55 -3.18
CA VAL A 84 47.57 -17.61 -2.07
C VAL A 84 48.43 -16.46 -2.58
N ILE A 85 47.86 -15.25 -2.62
CA ILE A 85 48.51 -14.04 -3.11
C ILE A 85 48.80 -13.14 -1.92
N ASP A 86 50.08 -12.94 -1.62
CA ASP A 86 50.51 -12.16 -0.45
C ASP A 86 50.88 -10.71 -0.80
N LEU A 87 49.91 -9.81 -0.67
CA LEU A 87 50.02 -8.37 -0.94
C LEU A 87 50.18 -7.54 0.34
N ARG A 88 50.51 -8.16 1.47
CA ARG A 88 50.68 -7.43 2.72
C ARG A 88 51.88 -6.47 2.67
N PRO A 89 51.90 -5.39 3.47
CA PRO A 89 53.01 -4.43 3.48
C PRO A 89 54.38 -5.06 3.74
N GLU A 90 54.43 -6.18 4.47
CA GLU A 90 55.69 -6.88 4.74
C GLU A 90 56.31 -7.51 3.47
N ASN A 91 55.52 -7.77 2.43
CA ASN A 91 55.97 -8.35 1.16
C ASN A 91 55.92 -7.34 0.01
N THR A 92 56.52 -6.17 0.24
CA THR A 92 56.48 -5.03 -0.70
C THR A 92 57.09 -5.36 -2.08
N SER A 93 58.21 -6.10 -2.12
CA SER A 93 58.88 -6.45 -3.39
C SER A 93 58.00 -7.31 -4.30
N PHE A 94 57.36 -8.36 -3.76
CA PHE A 94 56.42 -9.19 -4.51
C PHE A 94 55.19 -8.38 -4.93
N ARG A 95 54.59 -7.63 -3.99
CA ARG A 95 53.38 -6.83 -4.24
C ARG A 95 53.58 -5.85 -5.41
N ASP A 96 54.66 -5.09 -5.38
CA ASP A 96 54.92 -4.07 -6.40
C ASP A 96 55.20 -4.72 -7.77
N THR A 97 55.94 -5.84 -7.77
CA THR A 97 56.19 -6.64 -8.98
C THR A 97 54.89 -7.25 -9.53
N PHE A 98 54.02 -7.77 -8.66
CA PHE A 98 52.72 -8.33 -9.01
C PHE A 98 51.85 -7.30 -9.73
N TYR A 99 51.69 -6.10 -9.17
CA TYR A 99 50.93 -5.03 -9.82
C TYR A 99 51.59 -4.57 -11.11
N GLN A 100 52.93 -4.43 -11.15
CA GLN A 100 53.65 -4.00 -12.35
C GLN A 100 53.47 -4.99 -13.52
N MET A 101 53.62 -6.30 -13.26
CA MET A 101 53.46 -7.34 -14.27
C MET A 101 52.02 -7.41 -14.81
N LEU A 102 51.02 -7.42 -13.91
CA LEU A 102 49.62 -7.44 -14.32
C LEU A 102 49.23 -6.17 -15.08
N ARG A 103 49.67 -5.00 -14.61
CA ARG A 103 49.40 -3.72 -15.28
C ARG A 103 49.90 -3.74 -16.72
N LYS A 104 51.13 -4.24 -16.95
CA LYS A 104 51.75 -4.29 -18.27
C LYS A 104 50.92 -5.09 -19.28
N GLU A 105 50.33 -6.21 -18.87
CA GLU A 105 49.54 -7.05 -19.77
C GLU A 105 48.07 -6.61 -19.87
N LEU A 106 47.44 -6.19 -18.77
CA LEU A 106 46.03 -5.76 -18.77
C LEU A 106 45.82 -4.40 -19.47
N GLN A 107 46.80 -3.49 -19.39
CA GLN A 107 46.73 -2.16 -20.02
C GLN A 107 47.25 -2.14 -21.47
N LYS A 108 47.67 -3.28 -22.03
CA LYS A 108 48.28 -3.36 -23.36
C LYS A 108 47.32 -2.89 -24.47
N THR A 109 47.72 -1.89 -25.25
CA THR A 109 46.93 -1.33 -26.37
C THR A 109 47.12 -2.15 -27.65
N GLY A 110 46.05 -2.35 -28.43
CA GLY A 110 46.08 -3.01 -29.74
C GLY A 110 46.12 -4.56 -29.77
N GLY A 111 46.14 -5.23 -28.61
CA GLY A 111 46.06 -6.70 -28.49
C GLY A 111 44.67 -7.19 -28.06
N LYS A 112 44.45 -8.53 -28.05
CA LYS A 112 43.25 -9.13 -27.44
C LYS A 112 43.22 -8.78 -25.95
N THR A 113 42.06 -8.34 -25.44
CA THR A 113 41.88 -7.96 -24.04
C THR A 113 42.01 -9.18 -23.12
N LEU A 114 42.73 -9.01 -22.02
CA LEU A 114 42.96 -10.04 -21.02
C LEU A 114 42.07 -9.77 -19.79
N GLY A 115 41.31 -10.77 -19.37
CA GLY A 115 40.63 -10.80 -18.07
C GLY A 115 41.50 -11.39 -16.97
N LEU A 116 40.99 -11.39 -15.75
CA LEU A 116 41.66 -11.86 -14.54
C LEU A 116 40.75 -12.79 -13.75
N ASP A 117 41.19 -14.04 -13.54
CA ASP A 117 40.46 -15.04 -12.76
C ASP A 117 41.21 -15.35 -11.45
N LEU A 118 40.61 -14.96 -10.33
CA LEU A 118 41.09 -15.14 -8.96
C LEU A 118 40.22 -16.15 -8.19
N SER A 119 39.42 -16.97 -8.88
CA SER A 119 38.44 -17.84 -8.23
C SER A 119 39.10 -18.79 -7.22
N PHE A 120 38.43 -18.99 -6.08
CA PHE A 120 38.87 -19.83 -4.96
C PHE A 120 40.18 -19.41 -4.28
N SER A 121 40.77 -18.28 -4.69
CA SER A 121 42.05 -17.77 -4.17
C SER A 121 41.90 -17.06 -2.83
N LEU A 122 43.03 -16.93 -2.11
CA LEU A 122 43.19 -16.18 -0.88
C LEU A 122 44.11 -14.99 -1.12
N ILE A 123 43.61 -13.78 -0.91
CA ILE A 123 44.36 -12.55 -1.07
C ILE A 123 44.65 -11.97 0.32
N LEU A 124 45.94 -11.92 0.67
CA LEU A 124 46.42 -11.35 1.92
C LEU A 124 46.83 -9.89 1.68
N GLY A 125 46.39 -8.96 2.53
CA GLY A 125 46.64 -7.53 2.34
C GLY A 125 45.66 -6.86 1.37
N ASP A 126 45.89 -5.57 1.12
CA ASP A 126 45.02 -4.72 0.32
C ASP A 126 45.08 -5.05 -1.17
N PHE A 127 43.92 -5.14 -1.81
CA PHE A 127 43.76 -5.33 -3.24
C PHE A 127 43.30 -4.03 -3.91
N VAL A 128 44.23 -3.33 -4.55
CA VAL A 128 44.01 -2.07 -5.27
C VAL A 128 43.71 -2.35 -6.74
N GLY A 129 42.50 -2.82 -7.00
CA GLY A 129 42.07 -3.20 -8.35
C GLY A 129 41.98 -2.02 -9.33
N ARG A 130 41.70 -0.79 -8.85
CA ARG A 130 41.72 0.44 -9.69
C ARG A 130 43.04 0.61 -10.44
N ASP A 131 44.15 0.18 -9.86
CA ASP A 131 45.48 0.37 -10.43
C ASP A 131 45.84 -0.62 -11.55
N LEU A 132 44.99 -1.62 -11.79
CA LEU A 132 45.13 -2.60 -12.87
C LEU A 132 44.49 -2.13 -14.18
N GLY A 133 43.46 -1.28 -14.11
CA GLY A 133 42.80 -0.70 -15.29
C GLY A 133 43.58 0.46 -15.90
N LEU A 134 43.32 0.74 -17.18
CA LEU A 134 43.94 1.83 -17.92
C LEU A 134 43.41 3.18 -17.46
N LYS A 135 44.27 4.07 -16.96
CA LYS A 135 43.87 5.42 -16.51
C LYS A 135 43.69 6.33 -17.72
N THR A 136 42.52 6.94 -17.84
CA THR A 136 42.18 7.77 -19.00
C THR A 136 41.12 8.82 -18.64
N PRO A 137 41.11 10.00 -19.28
CA PRO A 137 39.99 10.94 -19.17
C PRO A 137 38.75 10.38 -19.90
N LEU A 138 37.55 10.60 -19.35
CA LEU A 138 36.30 10.00 -19.86
C LEU A 138 35.82 10.49 -21.23
N TYR A 139 36.02 11.78 -21.56
CA TYR A 139 35.40 12.43 -22.73
C TYR A 139 36.39 13.15 -23.64
N ASP A 140 37.67 12.78 -23.59
CA ASP A 140 38.66 13.38 -24.48
C ASP A 140 38.53 12.84 -25.91
N GLN A 141 38.53 13.72 -26.90
CA GLN A 141 38.45 13.34 -28.32
C GLN A 141 39.70 12.58 -28.79
N SER A 142 40.79 12.61 -27.99
CA SER A 142 42.02 11.88 -28.24
C SER A 142 41.96 10.36 -27.95
N LEU A 143 40.83 9.84 -27.42
CA LEU A 143 40.64 8.43 -27.00
C LEU A 143 40.54 7.43 -28.17
N ALA A 144 40.35 7.92 -29.40
CA ALA A 144 40.08 7.11 -30.59
C ALA A 144 41.08 5.97 -30.91
N PRO A 145 42.41 6.07 -30.66
CA PRO A 145 43.35 5.01 -30.97
C PRO A 145 43.52 3.97 -29.85
N ILE A 146 42.97 4.21 -28.65
CA ILE A 146 43.17 3.36 -27.47
C ILE A 146 42.05 2.34 -27.31
N PHE A 147 40.81 2.76 -27.58
CA PHE A 147 39.61 1.95 -27.44
C PHE A 147 39.06 1.50 -28.80
N THR A 148 38.57 0.27 -28.87
CA THR A 148 37.83 -0.24 -30.02
C THR A 148 36.49 0.50 -30.18
N THR A 149 35.89 0.46 -31.37
CA THR A 149 34.61 1.13 -31.64
C THR A 149 33.50 0.70 -30.67
N THR A 150 33.43 -0.60 -30.35
CA THR A 150 32.47 -1.13 -29.38
C THR A 150 32.69 -0.63 -27.96
N GLU A 151 33.95 -0.40 -27.56
CA GLU A 151 34.27 0.15 -26.23
C GLU A 151 33.91 1.65 -26.16
N GLN A 152 34.08 2.39 -27.27
CA GLN A 152 33.67 3.79 -27.38
C GLN A 152 32.15 3.94 -27.27
N GLU A 153 31.36 3.06 -27.91
CA GLU A 153 29.90 3.05 -27.79
C GLU A 153 29.45 2.86 -26.33
N GLU A 154 30.11 2.01 -25.55
CA GLU A 154 29.81 1.82 -24.12
C GLU A 154 30.19 3.05 -23.27
N LEU A 155 31.27 3.75 -23.62
CA LEU A 155 31.63 5.04 -23.01
C LEU A 155 30.62 6.15 -23.35
N GLU A 156 30.12 6.19 -24.58
CA GLU A 156 29.05 7.13 -24.97
C GLU A 156 27.72 6.81 -24.28
N ARG A 157 27.40 5.53 -24.07
CA ARG A 157 26.21 5.11 -23.32
C ARG A 157 26.21 5.66 -21.89
N LEU A 158 27.37 5.74 -21.24
CA LEU A 158 27.51 6.37 -19.93
C LEU A 158 27.14 7.85 -19.94
N ARG A 159 27.53 8.58 -20.99
CA ARG A 159 27.15 9.98 -21.18
C ARG A 159 25.63 10.12 -21.25
N LEU A 160 24.95 9.26 -22.02
CA LEU A 160 23.50 9.31 -22.20
C LEU A 160 22.75 9.09 -20.88
N VAL A 161 23.10 8.03 -20.13
CA VAL A 161 22.47 7.76 -18.82
C VAL A 161 22.69 8.91 -17.84
N CYS A 162 23.87 9.54 -17.85
CA CYS A 162 24.10 10.72 -17.03
C CYS A 162 23.24 11.92 -17.45
N LEU A 163 23.06 12.17 -18.76
CA LEU A 163 22.21 13.25 -19.26
C LEU A 163 20.74 13.02 -18.90
N GLU A 164 20.25 11.78 -18.95
CA GLU A 164 18.91 11.42 -18.49
C GLU A 164 18.76 11.64 -16.98
N ALA A 165 19.73 11.18 -16.17
CA ALA A 165 19.71 11.35 -14.72
C ALA A 165 19.74 12.83 -14.29
N LEU A 166 20.41 13.68 -15.07
CA LEU A 166 20.46 15.13 -14.86
C LEU A 166 19.10 15.82 -15.04
N ALA A 167 18.26 15.32 -15.94
CA ALA A 167 16.93 15.86 -16.16
C ALA A 167 15.97 15.65 -14.97
N ILE A 168 16.33 14.78 -14.03
CA ILE A 168 15.52 14.40 -12.85
C ILE A 168 16.10 15.00 -11.55
N ASP A 169 16.93 16.04 -11.67
CA ASP A 169 17.35 16.96 -10.59
C ASP A 169 18.19 16.36 -9.44
N LEU A 170 18.91 15.24 -9.65
CA LEU A 170 19.58 14.55 -8.53
C LEU A 170 20.82 13.65 -8.83
N PRO A 171 21.80 13.98 -9.71
CA PRO A 171 22.98 13.13 -9.77
C PRO A 171 23.97 13.44 -8.64
N ASP A 172 24.23 12.41 -7.83
CA ASP A 172 25.32 12.38 -6.86
C ASP A 172 26.64 11.83 -7.43
N SER A 173 26.62 11.21 -8.63
CA SER A 173 27.84 10.72 -9.26
C SER A 173 28.69 11.86 -9.82
N GLN A 174 30.00 11.81 -9.60
CA GLN A 174 30.94 12.84 -10.05
C GLN A 174 30.90 13.04 -11.57
N ASP A 175 30.72 11.97 -12.36
CA ASP A 175 30.68 12.05 -13.83
C ASP A 175 29.50 12.84 -14.35
N CYS A 176 28.30 12.61 -13.80
CA CYS A 176 27.12 13.30 -14.29
C CYS A 176 27.20 14.79 -13.91
N ARG A 177 27.82 15.13 -12.78
CA ARG A 177 28.11 16.54 -12.43
C ARG A 177 29.17 17.18 -13.32
N SER A 178 30.17 16.42 -13.79
CA SER A 178 31.20 16.97 -14.68
C SER A 178 30.62 17.43 -16.03
N LEU A 179 29.53 16.81 -16.49
CA LEU A 179 28.78 17.23 -17.69
C LEU A 179 28.03 18.56 -17.52
N LEU A 180 27.74 19.00 -16.29
CA LEU A 180 27.02 20.26 -16.00
C LEU A 180 27.92 21.52 -15.98
N GLY A 181 29.23 21.38 -16.17
CA GLY A 181 30.15 22.51 -16.34
C GLY A 181 30.41 23.39 -15.10
N THR A 182 29.85 23.09 -13.91
CA THR A 182 29.97 23.96 -12.72
C THR A 182 31.18 23.66 -11.81
N GLN A 183 31.95 22.61 -12.06
CA GLN A 183 33.25 22.35 -11.40
C GLN A 183 34.30 21.82 -12.40
N SER A 184 34.72 22.70 -13.32
CA SER A 184 35.65 22.41 -14.42
C SER A 184 37.14 22.27 -14.03
N ASN A 185 37.50 21.80 -12.83
CA ASN A 185 38.91 21.72 -12.40
C ASN A 185 39.41 20.32 -11.99
N ALA A 186 38.64 19.25 -12.19
CA ALA A 186 39.16 17.89 -12.06
C ALA A 186 38.72 17.06 -13.26
N SER A 187 39.60 16.90 -14.25
CA SER A 187 39.52 15.75 -15.14
C SER A 187 39.69 14.51 -14.26
N SER A 188 38.60 13.90 -13.82
CA SER A 188 38.65 12.71 -12.98
C SER A 188 39.04 11.52 -13.84
N ASP A 189 40.34 11.22 -13.89
CA ASP A 189 40.86 10.03 -14.57
C ASP A 189 40.11 8.79 -14.09
N ILE A 190 39.40 8.14 -15.01
CA ILE A 190 38.73 6.88 -14.77
C ILE A 190 39.71 5.74 -15.03
N SER A 191 39.60 4.66 -14.25
CA SER A 191 40.33 3.42 -14.54
C SER A 191 39.45 2.51 -15.39
N VAL A 192 39.89 2.16 -16.60
CA VAL A 192 39.12 1.28 -17.50
C VAL A 192 39.68 -0.14 -17.47
N PHE A 193 38.88 -1.07 -16.98
CA PHE A 193 39.18 -2.49 -16.94
C PHE A 193 38.47 -3.19 -18.11
N ARG A 194 39.25 -3.59 -19.12
CA ARG A 194 38.73 -4.06 -20.41
C ARG A 194 38.41 -5.57 -20.47
N GLY A 195 39.00 -6.37 -19.59
CA GLY A 195 38.76 -7.81 -19.51
C GLY A 195 37.71 -8.17 -18.46
N ALA A 196 37.25 -9.43 -18.46
CA ALA A 196 36.37 -9.93 -17.40
C ALA A 196 37.14 -10.07 -16.08
N LEU A 197 36.45 -9.88 -14.95
CA LEU A 197 37.02 -10.07 -13.61
C LEU A 197 36.24 -11.15 -12.87
N THR A 198 36.88 -12.27 -12.59
CA THR A 198 36.26 -13.41 -11.89
C THR A 198 36.89 -13.58 -10.51
N LEU A 199 36.07 -13.49 -9.47
CA LEU A 199 36.38 -13.51 -8.04
C LEU A 199 35.53 -14.58 -7.31
N VAL A 200 35.13 -15.64 -8.01
CA VAL A 200 34.19 -16.65 -7.49
C VAL A 200 34.82 -17.36 -6.28
N GLN A 201 34.14 -17.31 -5.14
CA GLN A 201 34.61 -17.86 -3.86
C GLN A 201 36.01 -17.38 -3.43
N THR A 202 36.43 -16.20 -3.90
CA THR A 202 37.69 -15.59 -3.50
C THR A 202 37.57 -14.99 -2.10
N ARG A 203 38.62 -15.13 -1.29
CA ARG A 203 38.69 -14.54 0.05
C ARG A 203 39.71 -13.40 0.09
N PHE A 204 39.26 -12.20 0.44
CA PHE A 204 40.09 -11.02 0.64
C PHE A 204 40.25 -10.75 2.14
N ASN A 205 41.50 -10.77 2.64
CA ASN A 205 41.82 -10.45 4.02
C ASN A 205 42.11 -8.96 4.25
N GLY A 206 42.44 -8.19 3.21
CA GLY A 206 42.60 -6.72 3.26
C GLY A 206 41.52 -5.98 2.48
N GLU A 207 41.66 -4.65 2.38
CA GLU A 207 40.67 -3.79 1.71
C GLU A 207 40.63 -4.04 0.20
N VAL A 208 39.45 -3.91 -0.41
CA VAL A 208 39.29 -4.03 -1.87
C VAL A 208 38.89 -2.68 -2.46
N LYS A 209 39.72 -2.14 -3.35
CA LYS A 209 39.61 -0.76 -3.85
C LYS A 209 39.45 -0.73 -5.37
N PHE A 210 38.21 -0.49 -5.81
CA PHE A 210 37.82 -0.31 -7.22
C PHE A 210 37.19 1.06 -7.50
N ALA A 211 37.28 2.02 -6.58
CA ALA A 211 36.67 3.33 -6.75
C ALA A 211 37.06 4.01 -8.08
N ASN A 212 36.08 4.61 -8.77
CA ASN A 212 36.24 5.23 -10.08
C ASN A 212 36.78 4.27 -11.16
N THR A 213 36.26 3.04 -11.21
CA THR A 213 36.62 2.03 -12.23
C THR A 213 35.45 1.74 -13.17
N PHE A 214 35.71 1.67 -14.47
CA PHE A 214 34.78 1.22 -15.49
C PHE A 214 35.15 -0.19 -15.96
N PHE A 215 34.32 -1.18 -15.64
CA PHE A 215 34.41 -2.52 -16.18
C PHE A 215 33.62 -2.62 -17.50
N LEU A 216 34.33 -2.90 -18.60
CA LEU A 216 33.72 -3.10 -19.93
C LEU A 216 33.19 -4.52 -20.12
N GLN A 217 33.64 -5.47 -19.29
CA GLN A 217 33.21 -6.87 -19.28
C GLN A 217 32.62 -7.25 -17.93
N SER A 218 32.12 -8.48 -17.81
CA SER A 218 31.45 -8.97 -16.60
C SER A 218 32.38 -9.00 -15.39
N VAL A 219 31.78 -8.77 -14.22
CA VAL A 219 32.42 -8.94 -12.92
C VAL A 219 31.64 -9.98 -12.13
N ASP A 220 32.28 -11.10 -11.80
CA ASP A 220 31.64 -12.19 -11.06
C ASP A 220 32.37 -12.43 -9.74
N ALA A 221 31.76 -12.00 -8.64
CA ALA A 221 32.21 -12.20 -7.27
C ALA A 221 31.28 -13.14 -6.49
N GLN A 222 30.66 -14.11 -7.17
CA GLN A 222 29.78 -15.07 -6.53
C GLN A 222 30.48 -15.81 -5.38
N GLY A 223 29.91 -15.77 -4.18
CA GLY A 223 30.45 -16.43 -2.99
C GLY A 223 31.74 -15.80 -2.44
N ALA A 224 32.17 -14.65 -2.96
CA ALA A 224 33.37 -13.97 -2.47
C ALA A 224 33.20 -13.53 -1.01
N THR A 225 34.30 -13.55 -0.23
CA THR A 225 34.31 -13.08 1.16
C THR A 225 35.27 -11.91 1.30
N PHE A 226 34.73 -10.75 1.69
CA PHE A 226 35.46 -9.53 1.97
C PHE A 226 35.52 -9.29 3.48
N ILE A 227 36.72 -9.39 4.06
CA ILE A 227 36.91 -9.27 5.51
C ILE A 227 37.05 -7.81 5.95
N GLN A 228 37.65 -6.99 5.11
CA GLN A 228 37.85 -5.55 5.33
C GLN A 228 36.92 -4.73 4.42
N PRO A 229 36.85 -3.40 4.60
CA PRO A 229 36.01 -2.55 3.78
C PRO A 229 36.22 -2.74 2.27
N THR A 230 35.13 -2.62 1.52
CA THR A 230 35.16 -2.63 0.05
C THR A 230 34.70 -1.28 -0.50
N ASN A 231 35.48 -0.74 -1.44
CA ASN A 231 35.22 0.54 -2.05
C ASN A 231 35.01 0.38 -3.56
N TRP A 232 33.74 0.34 -3.93
CA TRP A 232 33.21 0.34 -5.29
C TRP A 232 32.59 1.69 -5.64
N ALA A 233 32.91 2.76 -4.90
CA ALA A 233 32.31 4.07 -5.13
C ALA A 233 32.58 4.54 -6.56
N GLU A 234 31.53 5.03 -7.21
CA GLU A 234 31.56 5.48 -8.60
C GLU A 234 32.14 4.38 -9.50
N THR A 235 31.70 3.13 -9.36
CA THR A 235 32.07 2.09 -10.33
C THR A 235 31.04 2.02 -11.44
N ARG A 236 31.46 1.70 -12.66
CA ARG A 236 30.56 1.49 -13.79
C ARG A 236 30.70 0.05 -14.30
N PHE A 237 29.57 -0.63 -14.44
CA PHE A 237 29.51 -2.01 -14.93
C PHE A 237 28.73 -2.03 -16.24
N SER A 238 29.43 -2.11 -17.38
CA SER A 238 28.80 -2.18 -18.72
C SER A 238 28.02 -3.50 -18.90
N ARG A 239 28.58 -4.59 -18.38
CA ARG A 239 27.99 -5.93 -18.44
C ARG A 239 27.47 -6.38 -17.07
N ALA A 240 26.87 -7.57 -17.04
CA ALA A 240 26.29 -8.13 -15.84
C ALA A 240 27.33 -8.25 -14.72
N VAL A 241 26.90 -7.95 -13.49
CA VAL A 241 27.72 -8.09 -12.28
C VAL A 241 27.02 -8.99 -11.27
N SER A 242 27.77 -9.88 -10.65
CA SER A 242 27.28 -10.81 -9.65
C SER A 242 28.07 -10.69 -8.35
N PHE A 243 27.37 -10.41 -7.26
CA PHE A 243 27.80 -10.57 -5.88
C PHE A 243 26.94 -11.62 -5.17
N SER A 244 26.39 -12.58 -5.92
CA SER A 244 25.50 -13.60 -5.38
C SER A 244 26.20 -14.39 -4.27
N SER A 245 25.56 -14.55 -3.12
CA SER A 245 26.12 -15.25 -1.95
C SER A 245 27.42 -14.66 -1.41
N ALA A 246 27.80 -13.43 -1.82
CA ALA A 246 28.99 -12.76 -1.31
C ALA A 246 28.79 -12.31 0.15
N THR A 247 29.87 -12.33 0.94
CA THR A 247 29.86 -11.89 2.33
C THR A 247 30.74 -10.65 2.50
N PHE A 248 30.14 -9.55 2.92
CA PHE A 248 30.81 -8.30 3.27
C PHE A 248 30.80 -8.15 4.79
N ARG A 249 31.97 -8.33 5.43
CA ARG A 249 32.08 -8.28 6.89
C ARG A 249 32.21 -6.87 7.46
N GLN A 250 32.51 -5.91 6.60
CA GLN A 250 32.77 -4.52 6.95
C GLN A 250 32.08 -3.60 5.94
N LEU A 251 32.28 -2.28 6.09
CA LEU A 251 31.66 -1.26 5.27
C LEU A 251 31.80 -1.55 3.77
N SER A 252 30.68 -1.44 3.05
CA SER A 252 30.62 -1.67 1.60
C SER A 252 30.06 -0.45 0.89
N ASN A 253 30.91 0.22 0.12
CA ASN A 253 30.58 1.48 -0.52
C ASN A 253 30.40 1.30 -2.03
N PHE A 254 29.18 1.48 -2.51
CA PHE A 254 28.78 1.50 -3.93
C PHE A 254 28.24 2.88 -4.34
N LYS A 255 28.44 3.93 -3.53
CA LYS A 255 27.91 5.27 -3.77
C LYS A 255 28.20 5.76 -5.20
N GLY A 256 27.18 6.25 -5.89
CA GLY A 256 27.29 6.82 -7.24
C GLY A 256 27.65 5.82 -8.34
N SER A 257 27.51 4.51 -8.09
CA SER A 257 27.84 3.49 -9.09
C SER A 257 26.74 3.33 -10.13
N ILE A 258 27.10 2.86 -11.33
CA ILE A 258 26.18 2.72 -12.47
C ILE A 258 26.23 1.27 -12.97
N PHE A 259 25.06 0.63 -13.02
CA PHE A 259 24.86 -0.74 -13.47
C PHE A 259 24.04 -0.73 -14.77
N PHE A 260 24.69 -0.91 -15.91
CA PHE A 260 24.04 -0.84 -17.23
C PHE A 260 23.26 -2.10 -17.61
N ASN A 261 23.57 -3.21 -16.95
CA ASN A 261 22.99 -4.53 -17.15
C ASN A 261 22.64 -5.12 -15.78
N LYS A 262 22.15 -6.37 -15.76
CA LYS A 262 21.68 -7.05 -14.55
C LYS A 262 22.73 -7.03 -13.43
N ALA A 263 22.30 -6.55 -12.26
CA ALA A 263 23.08 -6.56 -11.03
C ALA A 263 22.50 -7.57 -10.05
N ASN A 264 23.27 -8.61 -9.69
CA ASN A 264 22.80 -9.70 -8.86
C ASN A 264 23.51 -9.73 -7.50
N PHE A 265 22.79 -9.41 -6.43
CA PHE A 265 23.23 -9.50 -5.03
C PHE A 265 22.52 -10.63 -4.27
N LYS A 266 21.85 -11.56 -4.97
CA LYS A 266 21.04 -12.62 -4.34
C LYS A 266 21.81 -13.34 -3.23
N GLN A 267 21.19 -13.53 -2.07
CA GLN A 267 21.77 -14.21 -0.89
C GLN A 267 23.05 -13.58 -0.34
N ALA A 268 23.39 -12.33 -0.72
CA ALA A 268 24.53 -11.64 -0.12
C ALA A 268 24.28 -11.32 1.36
N LEU A 269 25.36 -11.24 2.13
CA LEU A 269 25.36 -10.87 3.54
C LEU A 269 26.19 -9.60 3.75
N PHE A 270 25.53 -8.53 4.18
CA PHE A 270 26.17 -7.29 4.59
C PHE A 270 26.12 -7.17 6.12
N GLN A 271 27.26 -7.36 6.77
CA GLN A 271 27.36 -7.34 8.23
C GLN A 271 27.42 -5.92 8.81
N GLU A 272 27.88 -4.95 8.02
CA GLU A 272 28.06 -3.55 8.41
C GLU A 272 27.38 -2.59 7.42
N PHE A 273 27.57 -1.29 7.64
CA PHE A 273 26.97 -0.23 6.82
C PHE A 273 27.20 -0.44 5.31
N THR A 274 26.14 -0.31 4.52
CA THR A 274 26.17 -0.44 3.07
C THR A 274 25.59 0.80 2.40
N ASP A 275 26.35 1.40 1.48
CA ASP A 275 25.99 2.66 0.83
C ASP A 275 25.84 2.50 -0.68
N PHE A 276 24.62 2.63 -1.19
CA PHE A 276 24.29 2.71 -2.61
C PHE A 276 23.84 4.13 -3.01
N GLN A 277 24.01 5.14 -2.16
CA GLN A 277 23.49 6.48 -2.41
C GLN A 277 23.83 7.00 -3.82
N GLY A 278 22.84 7.50 -4.54
CA GLY A 278 23.01 8.10 -5.87
C GLY A 278 23.39 7.12 -6.97
N SER A 279 23.29 5.81 -6.74
CA SER A 279 23.56 4.80 -7.77
C SER A 279 22.44 4.76 -8.82
N ILE A 280 22.75 4.20 -9.99
CA ILE A 280 21.81 4.04 -11.10
C ILE A 280 21.80 2.57 -11.54
N PHE A 281 20.61 1.95 -11.53
CA PHE A 281 20.37 0.60 -12.07
C PHE A 281 19.52 0.73 -13.33
N VAL A 282 20.17 0.59 -14.50
CA VAL A 282 19.55 0.75 -15.82
C VAL A 282 18.69 -0.48 -16.17
N ASP A 283 19.19 -1.66 -15.84
CA ASP A 283 18.48 -2.95 -16.00
C ASP A 283 18.11 -3.51 -14.61
N ASN A 284 17.49 -4.68 -14.58
CA ASN A 284 16.98 -5.31 -13.38
C ASN A 284 18.07 -5.58 -12.33
N ALA A 285 17.75 -5.27 -11.08
CA ALA A 285 18.60 -5.51 -9.92
C ALA A 285 17.92 -6.49 -8.95
N SER A 286 18.65 -7.53 -8.54
CA SER A 286 18.14 -8.58 -7.65
C SER A 286 18.91 -8.59 -6.33
N PHE A 287 18.22 -8.25 -5.25
CA PHE A 287 18.67 -8.34 -3.85
C PHE A 287 17.97 -9.48 -3.11
N ASN A 288 17.44 -10.48 -3.82
CA ASN A 288 16.64 -11.54 -3.20
C ASN A 288 17.39 -12.27 -2.08
N GLN A 289 16.73 -12.46 -0.94
CA GLN A 289 17.29 -13.16 0.23
C GLN A 289 18.57 -12.51 0.79
N VAL A 290 18.80 -11.21 0.54
CA VAL A 290 19.90 -10.47 1.15
C VAL A 290 19.63 -10.22 2.62
N ASN A 291 20.68 -10.24 3.44
CA ASN A 291 20.62 -9.83 4.84
C ASN A 291 21.49 -8.61 5.09
N PHE A 292 20.85 -7.49 5.46
CA PHE A 292 21.50 -6.26 5.90
C PHE A 292 21.44 -6.17 7.42
N LYS A 293 22.59 -6.38 8.09
CA LYS A 293 22.68 -6.34 9.56
C LYS A 293 22.70 -4.92 10.11
N GLN A 294 23.24 -3.97 9.35
CA GLN A 294 23.30 -2.56 9.70
C GLN A 294 22.56 -1.70 8.66
N LEU A 295 22.67 -0.37 8.81
CA LEU A 295 22.02 0.61 7.94
C LEU A 295 22.34 0.35 6.46
N ALA A 296 21.30 0.22 5.64
CA ALA A 296 21.37 0.11 4.20
C ALA A 296 20.83 1.38 3.54
N LYS A 297 21.69 2.10 2.83
CA LYS A 297 21.39 3.41 2.25
C LYS A 297 21.19 3.32 0.74
N PHE A 298 19.96 3.55 0.30
CA PHE A 298 19.53 3.64 -1.10
C PHE A 298 18.96 5.03 -1.42
N THR A 299 19.50 6.06 -0.76
CA THR A 299 19.04 7.45 -0.93
C THR A 299 19.35 7.91 -2.35
N SER A 300 18.38 8.55 -3.01
CA SER A 300 18.54 9.11 -4.35
C SER A 300 18.94 8.10 -5.43
N VAL A 301 18.64 6.81 -5.23
CA VAL A 301 18.92 5.77 -6.24
C VAL A 301 17.89 5.82 -7.37
N GLN A 302 18.37 5.68 -8.60
CA GLN A 302 17.53 5.57 -9.80
C GLN A 302 17.41 4.10 -10.21
N TRP A 303 16.18 3.59 -10.25
CA TRP A 303 15.84 2.23 -10.69
C TRP A 303 15.05 2.32 -12.00
N GLN A 304 15.74 2.23 -13.14
CA GLN A 304 15.12 2.20 -14.46
C GLN A 304 14.60 0.80 -14.80
N GLY A 305 15.27 -0.25 -14.29
CA GLY A 305 14.79 -1.63 -14.29
C GLY A 305 14.00 -2.00 -13.04
N ASN A 306 13.53 -3.25 -12.98
CA ASN A 306 12.88 -3.79 -11.78
C ASN A 306 13.87 -3.92 -10.61
N ALA A 307 13.43 -3.58 -9.41
CA ALA A 307 14.19 -3.75 -8.18
C ALA A 307 13.55 -4.84 -7.32
N ASP A 308 14.23 -6.00 -7.21
CA ASP A 308 13.73 -7.15 -6.48
C ASP A 308 14.40 -7.29 -5.11
N PHE A 309 13.64 -7.05 -4.04
CA PHE A 309 14.05 -7.15 -2.64
C PHE A 309 13.22 -8.24 -1.93
N SER A 310 12.81 -9.27 -2.66
CA SER A 310 12.02 -10.38 -2.10
C SER A 310 12.83 -11.19 -1.08
N ASP A 311 12.19 -11.60 0.01
CA ASP A 311 12.79 -12.34 1.14
C ASP A 311 13.99 -11.62 1.80
N VAL A 312 14.11 -10.31 1.66
CA VAL A 312 15.21 -9.53 2.27
C VAL A 312 14.96 -9.32 3.76
N HIS A 313 16.02 -9.39 4.56
CA HIS A 313 15.98 -9.04 5.97
C HIS A 313 16.82 -7.80 6.25
N PHE A 314 16.16 -6.70 6.62
CA PHE A 314 16.78 -5.49 7.15
C PHE A 314 16.71 -5.51 8.68
N THR A 315 17.82 -5.88 9.34
CA THR A 315 17.90 -5.89 10.81
C THR A 315 17.98 -4.48 11.39
N ASN A 316 18.53 -3.53 10.63
CA ASN A 316 18.57 -2.10 10.98
C ASN A 316 17.83 -1.27 9.92
N GLN A 317 17.97 0.05 9.95
CA GLN A 317 17.23 0.97 9.09
C GLN A 317 17.53 0.75 7.59
N ALA A 318 16.53 0.99 6.75
CA ALA A 318 16.66 1.02 5.29
C ALA A 318 16.18 2.38 4.76
N GLN A 319 16.98 3.04 3.92
CA GLN A 319 16.69 4.40 3.46
C GLN A 319 16.58 4.46 1.94
N PHE A 320 15.36 4.50 1.41
CA PHE A 320 15.04 4.72 0.00
C PHE A 320 14.64 6.18 -0.29
N THR A 321 14.92 7.10 0.63
CA THR A 321 14.56 8.52 0.51
C THR A 321 14.99 9.10 -0.83
N LYS A 322 14.11 9.83 -1.52
CA LYS A 322 14.33 10.43 -2.85
C LYS A 322 14.71 9.44 -3.97
N ALA A 323 14.49 8.13 -3.77
CA ALA A 323 14.68 7.17 -4.84
C ALA A 323 13.60 7.34 -5.92
N ASN A 324 13.90 6.87 -7.13
CA ASN A 324 12.96 6.88 -8.25
C ASN A 324 12.86 5.46 -8.82
N PHE A 325 11.66 4.91 -8.83
CA PHE A 325 11.35 3.60 -9.39
C PHE A 325 10.51 3.76 -10.65
N GLU A 326 11.14 3.58 -11.81
CA GLU A 326 10.45 3.63 -13.10
C GLU A 326 9.63 2.36 -13.37
N GLN A 327 10.11 1.23 -12.84
CA GLN A 327 9.48 -0.08 -12.94
C GLN A 327 9.09 -0.62 -11.55
N LEU A 328 8.86 -1.93 -11.44
CA LEU A 328 8.34 -2.54 -10.21
C LEU A 328 9.38 -2.58 -9.09
N LEU A 329 8.92 -2.25 -7.87
CA LEU A 329 9.61 -2.55 -6.62
C LEU A 329 8.94 -3.76 -5.96
N LEU A 330 9.68 -4.85 -5.83
CA LEU A 330 9.22 -6.08 -5.20
C LEU A 330 9.81 -6.19 -3.78
N LEU A 331 8.94 -6.18 -2.78
CA LEU A 331 9.25 -6.31 -1.35
C LEU A 331 8.46 -7.49 -0.76
N ILE A 332 8.44 -8.60 -1.49
CA ILE A 332 7.66 -9.79 -1.15
C ILE A 332 8.34 -10.51 0.02
N GLU A 333 7.61 -10.81 1.09
CA GLU A 333 8.14 -11.47 2.31
C GLU A 333 9.36 -10.76 2.93
N THR A 334 9.55 -9.46 2.62
CA THR A 334 10.64 -8.64 3.18
C THR A 334 10.36 -8.33 4.64
N THR A 335 11.38 -8.42 5.51
CA THR A 335 11.28 -8.08 6.93
C THR A 335 12.09 -6.83 7.27
N PHE A 336 11.42 -5.85 7.89
CA PHE A 336 12.02 -4.63 8.42
C PHE A 336 11.91 -4.62 9.95
N ASP A 337 13.03 -4.89 10.63
CA ASP A 337 13.09 -4.87 12.11
C ASP A 337 13.05 -3.43 12.65
N GLN A 338 13.63 -2.49 11.90
CA GLN A 338 13.68 -1.06 12.20
C GLN A 338 12.96 -0.22 11.14
N ALA A 339 13.19 1.09 11.14
CA ALA A 339 12.50 2.01 10.23
C ALA A 339 12.95 1.85 8.76
N VAL A 340 11.98 1.83 7.85
CA VAL A 340 12.18 2.02 6.41
C VAL A 340 11.61 3.36 5.96
N SER A 341 12.40 4.13 5.21
CA SER A 341 12.00 5.44 4.69
C SER A 341 11.89 5.42 3.17
N PHE A 342 10.71 5.72 2.65
CA PHE A 342 10.39 6.03 1.25
C PHE A 342 10.02 7.50 1.08
N ARG A 343 10.54 8.38 1.96
CA ARG A 343 10.23 9.80 1.88
C ARG A 343 10.64 10.40 0.54
N GLU A 344 9.81 11.24 -0.05
CA GLU A 344 10.06 11.90 -1.34
C GLU A 344 10.38 10.91 -2.49
N THR A 345 10.02 9.62 -2.34
CA THR A 345 10.27 8.58 -3.35
C THR A 345 9.22 8.69 -4.46
N GLN A 346 9.63 8.45 -5.70
CA GLN A 346 8.71 8.39 -6.84
C GLN A 346 8.50 6.94 -7.28
N PHE A 347 7.23 6.54 -7.42
CA PHE A 347 6.82 5.22 -7.89
C PHE A 347 5.97 5.37 -9.15
N ASN A 348 6.50 4.91 -10.28
CA ASN A 348 5.78 4.93 -11.56
C ASN A 348 4.93 3.68 -11.79
N GLN A 349 5.24 2.58 -11.08
CA GLN A 349 4.51 1.31 -11.12
C GLN A 349 4.05 0.89 -9.71
N PRO A 350 3.15 -0.11 -9.57
CA PRO A 350 2.75 -0.65 -8.28
C PRO A 350 3.92 -1.25 -7.48
N ILE A 351 3.87 -1.09 -6.16
CA ILE A 351 4.84 -1.68 -5.22
C ILE A 351 4.23 -2.92 -4.60
N ASN A 352 4.99 -4.01 -4.58
CA ASN A 352 4.51 -5.28 -4.03
C ASN A 352 5.06 -5.53 -2.63
N LEU A 353 4.22 -5.36 -1.61
CA LEU A 353 4.52 -5.61 -0.19
C LEU A 353 3.84 -6.89 0.31
N ARG A 354 3.59 -7.87 -0.57
CA ARG A 354 2.92 -9.11 -0.21
C ARG A 354 3.73 -9.86 0.86
N GLY A 355 3.11 -10.19 1.98
CA GLY A 355 3.76 -10.93 3.07
C GLY A 355 4.84 -10.15 3.83
N ALA A 356 5.10 -8.88 3.48
CA ALA A 356 6.12 -8.09 4.15
C ALA A 356 5.81 -7.93 5.65
N SER A 357 6.86 -7.80 6.47
CA SER A 357 6.78 -7.60 7.92
C SER A 357 7.42 -6.27 8.31
N ILE A 358 6.64 -5.39 8.96
CA ILE A 358 7.11 -4.09 9.47
C ILE A 358 7.01 -4.11 10.99
N LEU A 359 8.16 -4.17 11.67
CA LEU A 359 8.19 -4.24 13.13
C LEU A 359 8.17 -2.86 13.80
N ASN A 360 8.74 -1.84 13.15
CA ASN A 360 8.90 -0.50 13.75
C ASN A 360 8.24 0.62 12.94
N GLN A 361 8.75 0.97 11.75
CA GLN A 361 8.17 2.10 11.00
C GLN A 361 8.36 1.94 9.50
N ALA A 362 7.35 2.33 8.72
CA ALA A 362 7.47 2.57 7.29
C ALA A 362 6.95 3.98 6.97
N ASP A 363 7.77 4.80 6.33
CA ASP A 363 7.45 6.20 6.07
C ASP A 363 7.35 6.50 4.57
N PHE A 364 6.14 6.83 4.10
CA PHE A 364 5.83 7.21 2.72
C PHE A 364 5.49 8.71 2.60
N SER A 365 5.93 9.54 3.56
CA SER A 365 5.65 10.99 3.53
C SER A 365 6.29 11.64 2.30
N ASP A 366 5.54 12.51 1.64
CA ASP A 366 5.97 13.20 0.41
C ASP A 366 6.27 12.26 -0.78
N ALA A 367 5.96 10.96 -0.67
CA ALA A 367 6.10 10.03 -1.79
C ALA A 367 5.09 10.33 -2.90
N ARG A 368 5.53 10.19 -4.15
CA ARG A 368 4.73 10.42 -5.36
C ARG A 368 4.38 9.09 -6.00
N PHE A 369 3.10 8.84 -6.20
CA PHE A 369 2.58 7.66 -6.88
C PHE A 369 1.98 8.08 -8.22
N ALA A 370 2.40 7.43 -9.31
CA ALA A 370 1.73 7.58 -10.60
C ALA A 370 0.27 7.10 -10.53
N LYS A 371 -0.55 7.46 -11.52
CA LYS A 371 -2.01 7.22 -11.52
C LYS A 371 -2.40 5.76 -11.31
N GLU A 372 -1.61 4.82 -11.82
CA GLU A 372 -1.84 3.37 -11.71
C GLU A 372 -0.97 2.69 -10.64
N SER A 373 -0.14 3.46 -9.93
CA SER A 373 0.70 2.94 -8.85
C SER A 373 -0.11 2.82 -7.56
N CYS A 374 0.14 1.74 -6.82
CA CYS A 374 -0.43 1.52 -5.51
C CYS A 374 0.45 0.60 -4.65
N LEU A 375 0.19 0.57 -3.34
CA LEU A 375 0.83 -0.32 -2.37
C LEU A 375 0.04 -1.63 -2.28
N ASN A 376 0.50 -2.68 -2.93
CA ASN A 376 -0.11 -4.00 -2.88
C ASN A 376 0.28 -4.71 -1.57
N VAL A 377 -0.63 -4.76 -0.60
CA VAL A 377 -0.38 -5.21 0.78
C VAL A 377 -1.01 -6.56 1.24
N PRO A 378 -1.36 -7.53 0.37
CA PRO A 378 -1.86 -8.83 0.84
C PRO A 378 -0.90 -9.52 1.80
N GLY A 379 -1.41 -9.95 2.96
CA GLY A 379 -0.58 -10.61 3.97
C GLY A 379 0.45 -9.71 4.67
N LEU A 380 0.41 -8.38 4.48
CA LEU A 380 1.28 -7.45 5.22
C LEU A 380 1.10 -7.64 6.74
N THR A 381 2.19 -7.88 7.45
CA THR A 381 2.21 -8.11 8.90
C THR A 381 2.86 -6.95 9.63
N PHE A 382 2.16 -6.42 10.63
CA PHE A 382 2.71 -5.43 11.57
C PHE A 382 1.80 -5.34 12.80
N ASN A 383 2.37 -4.94 13.94
CA ASN A 383 1.61 -4.64 15.15
C ASN A 383 1.13 -3.19 15.09
N SER A 384 -0.18 -2.97 14.94
CA SER A 384 -0.76 -1.64 14.80
C SER A 384 -0.50 -0.68 15.97
N ASN A 385 -0.15 -1.20 17.16
CA ASN A 385 0.13 -0.42 18.37
C ASN A 385 1.60 -0.05 18.55
N GLN A 386 2.50 -0.76 17.85
CA GLN A 386 3.95 -0.58 17.99
C GLN A 386 4.52 0.00 16.70
N ALA A 387 4.18 -0.62 15.56
CA ALA A 387 4.66 -0.19 14.28
C ALA A 387 3.86 1.02 13.76
N LYS A 388 4.52 1.94 13.05
CA LYS A 388 3.86 3.11 12.44
C LYS A 388 3.99 3.08 10.93
N ILE A 389 2.88 3.27 10.23
CA ILE A 389 2.87 3.50 8.79
C ILE A 389 2.51 4.97 8.57
N LEU A 390 3.46 5.74 8.03
CA LEU A 390 3.33 7.17 7.80
C LEU A 390 3.15 7.46 6.31
N GLY A 391 2.47 8.56 6.01
CA GLY A 391 2.26 9.05 4.66
C GLY A 391 1.45 10.34 4.69
N ASN A 392 1.21 10.90 3.50
CA ASN A 392 0.46 12.16 3.37
C ASN A 392 -0.99 11.99 3.84
N PRO A 393 -1.44 12.75 4.87
CA PRO A 393 -2.81 12.65 5.38
C PRO A 393 -3.86 12.90 4.29
N GLY A 394 -4.87 12.03 4.23
CA GLY A 394 -5.95 12.06 3.25
C GLY A 394 -5.59 11.51 1.86
N GLN A 395 -4.34 11.10 1.66
CA GLN A 395 -3.85 10.54 0.41
C GLN A 395 -3.44 9.07 0.60
N ILE A 396 -2.65 8.76 1.63
CA ILE A 396 -2.04 7.43 1.81
C ILE A 396 -3.08 6.30 1.88
N GLY A 397 -4.25 6.54 2.49
CA GLY A 397 -5.33 5.57 2.57
C GLY A 397 -5.87 5.12 1.22
N LYS A 398 -5.75 5.94 0.17
CA LYS A 398 -6.20 5.64 -1.21
C LYS A 398 -5.18 4.83 -2.00
N ILE A 399 -3.92 4.83 -1.55
CA ILE A 399 -2.81 4.17 -2.24
C ILE A 399 -2.76 2.68 -1.89
N PHE A 400 -3.38 2.22 -0.79
CA PHE A 400 -3.40 0.80 -0.47
C PHE A 400 -4.30 -0.02 -1.41
N CYS A 401 -3.72 -1.03 -2.03
CA CYS A 401 -4.37 -2.02 -2.87
C CYS A 401 -4.49 -3.36 -2.14
N VAL A 402 -5.71 -3.88 -2.06
CA VAL A 402 -6.01 -5.22 -1.56
C VAL A 402 -6.97 -5.90 -2.54
N PRO A 403 -6.62 -7.07 -3.11
CA PRO A 403 -7.40 -7.71 -4.17
C PRO A 403 -8.68 -8.37 -3.65
N THR A 404 -8.65 -8.93 -2.44
CA THR A 404 -9.76 -9.69 -1.84
C THR A 404 -9.87 -9.43 -0.35
N LEU A 405 -11.08 -9.52 0.21
CA LEU A 405 -11.28 -9.43 1.66
C LEU A 405 -10.79 -10.70 2.38
N GLN A 406 -11.05 -11.87 1.79
CA GLN A 406 -10.61 -13.16 2.32
C GLN A 406 -9.08 -13.21 2.44
N GLY A 407 -8.57 -13.53 3.64
CA GLY A 407 -7.14 -13.53 3.94
C GLY A 407 -6.55 -12.17 4.33
N ASN A 408 -7.22 -11.05 4.01
CA ASN A 408 -6.69 -9.69 4.22
C ASN A 408 -7.46 -8.85 5.25
N GLN A 409 -8.42 -9.46 5.97
CA GLN A 409 -9.22 -8.77 7.00
C GLN A 409 -8.35 -8.15 8.10
N ASN A 410 -7.31 -8.86 8.54
CA ASN A 410 -6.38 -8.39 9.55
C ASN A 410 -5.53 -7.22 9.05
N VAL A 411 -5.09 -7.25 7.79
CA VAL A 411 -4.33 -6.15 7.17
C VAL A 411 -5.13 -4.85 7.21
N LEU A 412 -6.36 -4.88 6.68
CA LEU A 412 -7.23 -3.69 6.66
C LEU A 412 -7.61 -3.22 8.07
N ARG A 413 -7.81 -4.15 9.02
CA ARG A 413 -8.09 -3.82 10.42
C ARG A 413 -6.89 -3.14 11.08
N ASN A 414 -5.69 -3.69 10.92
CA ASN A 414 -4.47 -3.15 11.51
C ASN A 414 -4.12 -1.80 10.90
N LEU A 415 -4.25 -1.63 9.58
CA LEU A 415 -4.07 -0.33 8.90
C LEU A 415 -5.05 0.71 9.44
N GLY A 416 -6.34 0.36 9.51
CA GLY A 416 -7.35 1.25 10.08
C GLY A 416 -7.07 1.63 11.54
N GLN A 417 -6.61 0.69 12.37
CA GLN A 417 -6.20 0.98 13.75
C GLN A 417 -4.97 1.90 13.82
N ASN A 418 -4.00 1.68 12.95
CA ASN A 418 -2.78 2.48 12.89
C ASN A 418 -3.06 3.94 12.54
N PHE A 419 -3.85 4.19 11.49
CA PHE A 419 -4.23 5.56 11.09
C PHE A 419 -5.15 6.25 12.10
N ARG A 420 -6.05 5.50 12.77
CA ARG A 420 -6.85 6.06 13.88
C ARG A 420 -5.99 6.56 15.03
N GLN A 421 -4.98 5.79 15.44
CA GLN A 421 -4.06 6.19 16.52
C GLN A 421 -3.24 7.43 16.14
N GLN A 422 -2.95 7.59 14.85
CA GLN A 422 -2.30 8.77 14.29
C GLN A 422 -3.25 9.95 14.00
N GLN A 423 -4.55 9.83 14.35
CA GLN A 423 -5.58 10.84 14.08
C GLN A 423 -5.80 11.14 12.58
N GLN A 424 -5.40 10.23 11.69
CA GLN A 424 -5.64 10.31 10.24
C GLN A 424 -7.01 9.68 9.89
N ILE A 425 -8.07 10.43 10.19
CA ILE A 425 -9.46 9.97 10.06
C ILE A 425 -9.86 9.76 8.59
N SER A 426 -9.40 10.63 7.69
CA SER A 426 -9.66 10.51 6.24
C SER A 426 -9.15 9.17 5.68
N ASP A 427 -7.92 8.78 6.03
CA ASP A 427 -7.30 7.55 5.52
C ASP A 427 -7.94 6.31 6.14
N THR A 428 -8.29 6.39 7.42
CA THR A 428 -9.10 5.38 8.11
C THR A 428 -10.43 5.15 7.38
N ASN A 429 -11.12 6.23 7.03
CA ASN A 429 -12.41 6.19 6.35
C ASN A 429 -12.28 5.59 4.94
N GLN A 430 -11.21 5.94 4.23
CA GLN A 430 -10.90 5.31 2.93
C GLN A 430 -10.70 3.80 3.06
N LEU A 431 -9.93 3.33 4.05
CA LEU A 431 -9.71 1.90 4.25
C LEU A 431 -10.97 1.14 4.66
N GLU A 432 -11.82 1.74 5.50
CA GLU A 432 -13.11 1.17 5.87
C GLU A 432 -14.06 1.10 4.67
N TYR A 433 -14.04 2.12 3.80
CA TYR A 433 -14.76 2.09 2.52
C TYR A 433 -14.28 0.93 1.64
N THR A 434 -12.96 0.81 1.42
CA THR A 434 -12.36 -0.28 0.66
C THR A 434 -12.75 -1.65 1.23
N LYS A 435 -12.70 -1.82 2.55
CA LYS A 435 -13.13 -3.05 3.23
C LYS A 435 -14.57 -3.41 2.91
N GLN A 436 -15.50 -2.45 2.98
CA GLN A 436 -16.90 -2.72 2.67
C GLN A 436 -17.17 -2.93 1.18
N ARG A 437 -16.44 -2.23 0.30
CA ARG A 437 -16.50 -2.47 -1.14
C ARG A 437 -16.06 -3.90 -1.49
N LEU A 438 -14.98 -4.39 -0.87
CA LEU A 438 -14.55 -5.78 -1.04
C LEU A 438 -15.58 -6.78 -0.49
N ARG A 439 -16.21 -6.47 0.65
CA ARG A 439 -17.33 -7.27 1.19
C ARG A 439 -18.53 -7.31 0.25
N PHE A 440 -18.86 -6.17 -0.38
CA PHE A 440 -19.93 -6.09 -1.37
C PHE A 440 -19.63 -6.98 -2.59
N ILE A 441 -18.38 -6.97 -3.08
CA ILE A 441 -17.93 -7.84 -4.17
C ILE A 441 -18.06 -9.33 -3.76
N GLU A 442 -17.63 -9.68 -2.55
CA GLU A 442 -17.74 -11.05 -2.01
C GLU A 442 -19.20 -11.52 -1.90
N LEU A 443 -20.09 -10.68 -1.36
CA LEU A 443 -21.53 -10.97 -1.29
C LEU A 443 -22.16 -11.12 -2.68
N THR A 444 -21.78 -10.25 -3.62
CA THR A 444 -22.25 -10.33 -5.01
C THR A 444 -21.84 -11.66 -5.64
N ARG A 445 -20.59 -12.09 -5.43
CA ARG A 445 -20.10 -13.39 -5.89
C ARG A 445 -20.88 -14.53 -5.23
N LEU A 446 -21.12 -14.49 -3.92
CA LEU A 446 -21.90 -15.52 -3.22
C LEU A 446 -23.34 -15.67 -3.74
N LEU A 447 -23.95 -14.59 -4.22
CA LEU A 447 -25.35 -14.60 -4.71
C LEU A 447 -25.48 -14.97 -6.19
N VAL A 448 -24.52 -14.56 -7.03
CA VAL A 448 -24.62 -14.65 -8.50
C VAL A 448 -23.71 -15.73 -9.10
N ALA A 449 -22.54 -15.96 -8.51
CA ALA A 449 -21.58 -16.91 -9.07
C ALA A 449 -22.06 -18.36 -8.87
N THR A 450 -21.57 -19.24 -9.73
CA THR A 450 -21.92 -20.66 -9.65
C THR A 450 -21.13 -21.31 -8.52
N ASN A 451 -21.85 -21.82 -7.51
CA ASN A 451 -21.24 -22.52 -6.39
C ASN A 451 -20.89 -23.96 -6.79
N ILE A 452 -19.61 -24.32 -6.73
CA ILE A 452 -19.11 -25.65 -7.10
C ILE A 452 -19.73 -26.77 -6.26
N ASN A 453 -20.05 -26.49 -5.00
CA ASN A 453 -20.63 -27.48 -4.10
C ASN A 453 -22.10 -27.80 -4.39
N SER A 454 -22.80 -26.98 -5.19
CA SER A 454 -24.22 -27.19 -5.51
C SER A 454 -24.57 -27.16 -7.01
N ALA A 455 -23.64 -26.74 -7.88
CA ALA A 455 -23.88 -26.60 -9.32
C ALA A 455 -24.28 -27.93 -10.01
N SER A 456 -25.16 -27.88 -10.99
CA SER A 456 -25.45 -29.00 -11.88
C SER A 456 -24.35 -29.20 -12.93
N ILE A 457 -24.30 -30.37 -13.58
CA ILE A 457 -23.37 -30.65 -14.69
C ILE A 457 -23.48 -29.59 -15.78
N ALA A 458 -24.70 -29.22 -16.17
CA ALA A 458 -24.95 -28.19 -17.17
C ALA A 458 -24.39 -26.81 -16.77
N ASN A 459 -24.49 -26.43 -15.49
CA ASN A 459 -23.92 -25.17 -15.00
C ASN A 459 -22.39 -25.20 -14.98
N LEU A 460 -21.77 -26.33 -14.62
CA LEU A 460 -20.32 -26.52 -14.69
C LEU A 460 -19.81 -26.48 -16.14
N GLN A 461 -20.54 -27.09 -17.08
CA GLN A 461 -20.23 -27.00 -18.51
C GLN A 461 -20.34 -25.57 -19.04
N LYS A 462 -21.38 -24.83 -18.62
CA LYS A 462 -21.55 -23.42 -18.99
C LYS A 462 -20.43 -22.52 -18.44
N LEU A 463 -19.86 -22.87 -17.30
CA LEU A 463 -18.66 -22.18 -16.78
C LEU A 463 -17.43 -22.41 -17.66
N GLY A 464 -17.33 -23.57 -18.31
CA GLY A 464 -16.22 -23.96 -19.17
C GLY A 464 -15.54 -25.27 -18.79
N PHE A 465 -16.08 -26.04 -17.84
CA PHE A 465 -15.59 -27.39 -17.53
C PHE A 465 -16.03 -28.40 -18.60
N SER A 466 -15.17 -29.36 -18.92
CA SER A 466 -15.56 -30.52 -19.73
C SER A 466 -16.56 -31.40 -18.98
N THR A 467 -17.26 -32.28 -19.69
CA THR A 467 -18.21 -33.22 -19.07
C THR A 467 -17.51 -34.13 -18.04
N ILE A 468 -16.27 -34.54 -18.32
CA ILE A 468 -15.47 -35.40 -17.45
C ILE A 468 -15.09 -34.63 -16.17
N GLN A 469 -14.53 -33.42 -16.30
CA GLN A 469 -14.19 -32.54 -15.17
C GLN A 469 -15.41 -32.24 -14.29
N ALA A 470 -16.57 -31.96 -14.91
CA ALA A 470 -17.80 -31.70 -14.18
C ALA A 470 -18.27 -32.93 -13.38
N GLN A 471 -18.10 -34.14 -13.91
CA GLN A 471 -18.40 -35.38 -13.20
C GLN A 471 -17.43 -35.62 -12.04
N GLU A 472 -16.13 -35.40 -12.22
CA GLU A 472 -15.13 -35.54 -11.16
C GLU A 472 -15.41 -34.58 -9.99
N ILE A 473 -15.74 -33.31 -10.29
CA ILE A 473 -16.13 -32.32 -9.28
C ILE A 473 -17.33 -32.81 -8.46
N ILE A 474 -18.34 -33.37 -9.13
CA ILE A 474 -19.55 -33.88 -8.46
C ILE A 474 -19.23 -35.10 -7.59
N GLN A 475 -18.45 -36.05 -8.10
CA GLN A 475 -18.04 -37.22 -7.32
C GLN A 475 -17.24 -36.80 -6.07
N ARG A 476 -16.30 -35.87 -6.24
CA ARG A 476 -15.46 -35.36 -5.16
C ARG A 476 -16.26 -34.64 -4.07
N ARG A 477 -17.24 -33.81 -4.43
CA ARG A 477 -18.05 -33.04 -3.46
C ARG A 477 -19.06 -33.90 -2.70
N ILE A 478 -19.51 -35.03 -3.26
CA ILE A 478 -20.36 -36.00 -2.56
C ILE A 478 -19.60 -36.62 -1.38
N VAL A 479 -18.31 -36.91 -1.57
CA VAL A 479 -17.46 -37.48 -0.50
C VAL A 479 -17.05 -36.39 0.49
N LYS A 480 -16.62 -35.22 0.02
CA LYS A 480 -16.21 -34.10 0.87
C LYS A 480 -16.37 -32.78 0.12
N LEU A 481 -17.10 -31.83 0.70
CA LEU A 481 -17.26 -30.51 0.10
C LEU A 481 -15.91 -29.80 -0.10
N PHE A 482 -15.81 -29.03 -1.17
CA PHE A 482 -14.67 -28.15 -1.39
C PHE A 482 -14.70 -27.02 -0.37
N ARG A 483 -13.55 -26.71 0.24
CA ARG A 483 -13.42 -25.62 1.24
C ARG A 483 -12.82 -24.34 0.66
N ASN A 484 -12.00 -24.48 -0.37
CA ASN A 484 -11.38 -23.36 -1.08
C ASN A 484 -11.31 -23.70 -2.58
N SER A 485 -11.12 -22.67 -3.41
CA SER A 485 -11.02 -22.87 -4.86
C SER A 485 -9.78 -23.68 -5.26
N SER A 486 -8.68 -23.56 -4.52
CA SER A 486 -7.43 -24.28 -4.82
C SER A 486 -7.56 -25.79 -4.71
N GLU A 487 -8.51 -26.33 -3.94
CA GLU A 487 -8.79 -27.77 -3.89
C GLU A 487 -9.24 -28.34 -5.24
N LEU A 488 -9.66 -27.52 -6.20
CA LEU A 488 -9.90 -27.98 -7.58
C LEU A 488 -8.65 -28.53 -8.26
N LEU A 489 -7.47 -27.98 -7.94
CA LEU A 489 -6.18 -28.46 -8.47
C LEU A 489 -5.80 -29.84 -7.93
N THR A 490 -6.56 -30.40 -6.98
CA THR A 490 -6.37 -31.79 -6.53
C THR A 490 -7.00 -32.81 -7.47
N LEU A 491 -7.83 -32.37 -8.42
CA LEU A 491 -8.43 -33.21 -9.45
C LEU A 491 -7.47 -33.36 -10.62
N ALA A 492 -7.32 -34.59 -11.12
CA ALA A 492 -6.31 -34.93 -12.13
C ALA A 492 -6.53 -34.19 -13.45
N ASP A 493 -7.78 -33.90 -13.81
CA ASP A 493 -8.14 -33.27 -15.08
C ASP A 493 -8.24 -31.73 -15.00
N ILE A 494 -7.85 -31.09 -13.88
CA ILE A 494 -7.91 -29.63 -13.72
C ILE A 494 -6.51 -29.03 -13.55
N ASP A 495 -5.97 -28.52 -14.65
CA ASP A 495 -4.68 -27.84 -14.67
C ASP A 495 -4.76 -26.37 -14.20
N LEU A 496 -3.60 -25.80 -13.88
CA LEU A 496 -3.46 -24.42 -13.40
C LEU A 496 -4.01 -23.38 -14.40
N GLU A 497 -3.88 -23.63 -15.71
CA GLU A 497 -4.40 -22.75 -16.77
C GLU A 497 -5.95 -22.70 -16.75
N ILE A 498 -6.59 -23.85 -16.58
CA ILE A 498 -8.05 -23.96 -16.47
C ILE A 498 -8.52 -23.30 -15.16
N TYR A 499 -7.82 -23.58 -14.06
CA TYR A 499 -8.11 -22.98 -12.76
C TYR A 499 -8.08 -21.45 -12.82
N THR A 500 -7.00 -20.87 -13.34
CA THR A 500 -6.85 -19.40 -13.43
C THR A 500 -7.89 -18.75 -14.34
N LYS A 501 -8.30 -19.42 -15.42
CA LYS A 501 -9.36 -18.93 -16.32
C LYS A 501 -10.74 -18.94 -15.66
N LEU A 502 -11.02 -19.91 -14.79
CA LEU A 502 -12.34 -20.15 -14.23
C LEU A 502 -12.51 -19.63 -12.79
N SER A 503 -11.42 -19.41 -12.04
CA SER A 503 -11.44 -19.07 -10.61
C SER A 503 -12.24 -17.81 -10.28
N ASP A 504 -12.28 -16.84 -11.19
CA ASP A 504 -13.01 -15.59 -10.98
C ASP A 504 -14.53 -15.71 -11.15
N ARG A 505 -15.01 -16.82 -11.76
CA ARG A 505 -16.42 -17.06 -12.10
C ARG A 505 -17.11 -18.08 -11.20
N LEU A 506 -16.35 -18.71 -10.31
CA LEU A 506 -16.80 -19.76 -9.41
C LEU A 506 -16.69 -19.32 -7.96
N VAL A 507 -17.51 -19.92 -7.11
CA VAL A 507 -17.43 -19.75 -5.66
C VAL A 507 -17.42 -21.12 -5.00
N VAL A 508 -16.64 -21.22 -3.94
CA VAL A 508 -16.60 -22.39 -3.07
C VAL A 508 -17.15 -21.98 -1.71
N SER A 509 -18.38 -22.38 -1.42
CA SER A 509 -19.04 -22.14 -0.15
C SER A 509 -20.03 -23.25 0.16
N GLU A 510 -20.52 -23.29 1.39
CA GLU A 510 -21.62 -24.20 1.73
C GLU A 510 -22.88 -23.85 0.92
N PRO A 511 -23.65 -24.85 0.44
CA PRO A 511 -24.88 -24.61 -0.29
C PRO A 511 -25.86 -23.78 0.55
N LEU A 512 -26.28 -22.63 0.03
CA LEU A 512 -27.25 -21.76 0.70
C LEU A 512 -28.65 -22.35 0.56
N SER A 513 -29.38 -22.44 1.67
CA SER A 513 -30.83 -22.64 1.65
C SER A 513 -31.53 -21.38 1.09
N LEU A 514 -32.78 -21.49 0.66
CA LEU A 514 -33.56 -20.33 0.21
C LEU A 514 -33.61 -19.21 1.27
N GLY A 515 -33.79 -19.57 2.54
CA GLY A 515 -33.76 -18.62 3.64
C GLY A 515 -32.38 -17.97 3.82
N GLY A 516 -31.30 -18.76 3.72
CA GLY A 516 -29.93 -18.24 3.77
C GLY A 516 -29.62 -17.29 2.61
N TRP A 517 -30.07 -17.63 1.41
CA TRP A 517 -29.93 -16.78 0.23
C TRP A 517 -30.66 -15.45 0.40
N LEU A 518 -31.91 -15.46 0.88
CA LEU A 518 -32.69 -14.24 1.14
C LEU A 518 -32.00 -13.34 2.18
N LEU A 519 -31.42 -13.93 3.22
CA LEU A 519 -30.69 -13.19 4.27
C LEU A 519 -29.42 -12.52 3.71
N GLN A 520 -28.67 -13.24 2.86
CA GLN A 520 -27.50 -12.68 2.17
C GLN A 520 -27.90 -11.60 1.16
N ALA A 521 -29.00 -11.80 0.42
CA ALA A 521 -29.54 -10.83 -0.53
C ALA A 521 -29.98 -9.54 0.15
N TRP A 522 -30.59 -9.63 1.34
CA TRP A 522 -30.91 -8.47 2.16
C TRP A 522 -29.65 -7.73 2.63
N GLY A 523 -28.65 -8.48 3.13
CA GLY A 523 -27.36 -7.90 3.53
C GLY A 523 -26.63 -7.20 2.39
N TRP A 524 -26.66 -7.81 1.20
CA TRP A 524 -26.13 -7.23 -0.04
C TRP A 524 -26.87 -5.94 -0.42
N LEU A 525 -28.21 -5.94 -0.39
CA LEU A 525 -29.04 -4.77 -0.71
C LEU A 525 -28.77 -3.63 0.26
N ALA A 526 -28.79 -3.90 1.57
CA ALA A 526 -28.52 -2.90 2.60
C ALA A 526 -27.12 -2.30 2.44
N LEU A 527 -26.10 -3.13 2.20
CA LEU A 527 -24.74 -2.68 1.98
C LEU A 527 -24.61 -1.84 0.70
N SER A 528 -25.26 -2.26 -0.39
CA SER A 528 -25.30 -1.52 -1.66
C SER A 528 -25.87 -0.13 -1.48
N VAL A 529 -27.01 -0.01 -0.79
CA VAL A 529 -27.66 1.28 -0.52
C VAL A 529 -26.74 2.16 0.33
N LEU A 530 -26.14 1.63 1.39
CA LEU A 530 -25.21 2.39 2.25
C LEU A 530 -23.97 2.86 1.48
N LEU A 531 -23.38 2.02 0.63
CA LEU A 531 -22.23 2.40 -0.19
C LEU A 531 -22.60 3.51 -1.19
N LEU A 532 -23.72 3.39 -1.89
CA LEU A 532 -24.16 4.37 -2.89
C LEU A 532 -24.54 5.71 -2.29
N LEU A 533 -25.24 5.73 -1.15
CA LEU A 533 -25.78 6.96 -0.55
C LEU A 533 -24.83 7.66 0.42
N SER A 534 -23.81 6.96 0.96
CA SER A 534 -22.92 7.53 1.99
C SER A 534 -21.46 7.10 1.92
N GLY A 535 -21.09 6.22 0.99
CA GLY A 535 -19.79 5.54 1.04
C GLY A 535 -19.66 4.71 2.31
N TYR A 536 -20.76 4.11 2.81
CA TYR A 536 -20.80 3.44 4.11
C TYR A 536 -20.40 4.38 5.27
N GLY A 537 -20.91 5.62 5.24
CA GLY A 537 -20.71 6.62 6.29
C GLY A 537 -19.28 7.17 6.37
N THR A 538 -18.54 7.11 5.27
CA THR A 538 -17.15 7.60 5.20
C THR A 538 -17.05 8.96 4.50
N ASN A 539 -18.10 9.38 3.77
CA ASN A 539 -18.09 10.61 3.00
C ASN A 539 -19.28 11.51 3.35
N PHE A 540 -19.02 12.56 4.13
CA PHE A 540 -20.02 13.54 4.54
C PHE A 540 -20.63 14.33 3.36
N TRP A 541 -19.80 14.75 2.40
CA TRP A 541 -20.26 15.53 1.26
C TRP A 541 -21.17 14.74 0.33
N LEU A 542 -20.95 13.43 0.19
CA LEU A 542 -21.85 12.55 -0.53
C LEU A 542 -23.22 12.50 0.13
N VAL A 543 -23.27 12.28 1.45
CA VAL A 543 -24.53 12.28 2.22
C VAL A 543 -25.24 13.62 2.09
N PHE A 544 -24.51 14.73 2.23
CA PHE A 544 -25.07 16.07 2.05
C PHE A 544 -25.69 16.27 0.66
N GLY A 545 -25.02 15.82 -0.40
CA GLY A 545 -25.56 15.87 -1.77
C GLY A 545 -26.82 15.02 -1.95
N VAL A 546 -26.83 13.80 -1.41
CA VAL A 546 -28.01 12.91 -1.44
C VAL A 546 -29.21 13.54 -0.73
N GLY A 547 -28.99 14.07 0.48
CA GLY A 547 -30.03 14.78 1.23
C GLY A 547 -30.51 16.03 0.52
N GLY A 548 -29.59 16.81 -0.06
CA GLY A 548 -29.91 18.03 -0.80
C GLY A 548 -30.84 17.78 -1.99
N VAL A 549 -30.59 16.76 -2.81
CA VAL A 549 -31.51 16.40 -3.91
C VAL A 549 -32.91 16.05 -3.37
N ALA A 550 -32.99 15.32 -2.25
CA ALA A 550 -34.27 14.99 -1.62
C ALA A 550 -34.99 16.26 -1.10
N ILE A 551 -34.27 17.16 -0.42
CA ILE A 551 -34.76 18.46 0.05
C ILE A 551 -35.32 19.29 -1.10
N ALA A 552 -34.60 19.39 -2.21
CA ALA A 552 -35.06 20.11 -3.39
C ALA A 552 -36.37 19.51 -3.93
N PHE A 553 -36.41 18.18 -4.08
CA PHE A 553 -37.56 17.47 -4.65
C PHE A 553 -38.84 17.64 -3.81
N PHE A 554 -38.77 17.35 -2.50
CA PHE A 554 -39.95 17.44 -1.64
C PHE A 554 -40.40 18.89 -1.45
N GLY A 555 -39.47 19.86 -1.37
CA GLY A 555 -39.86 21.27 -1.28
C GLY A 555 -40.64 21.75 -2.51
N LEU A 556 -40.21 21.37 -3.71
CA LEU A 556 -40.98 21.66 -4.93
C LEU A 556 -42.33 20.92 -4.94
N LEU A 557 -42.35 19.67 -4.49
CA LEU A 557 -43.55 18.83 -4.47
C LEU A 557 -44.62 19.40 -3.52
N PHE A 558 -44.25 19.77 -2.29
CA PHE A 558 -45.20 20.37 -1.33
C PHE A 558 -45.65 21.75 -1.74
N TRP A 559 -44.76 22.56 -2.31
CA TRP A 559 -45.14 23.83 -2.91
C TRP A 559 -46.18 23.63 -4.01
N LEU A 560 -45.99 22.64 -4.90
CA LEU A 560 -46.96 22.33 -5.96
C LEU A 560 -48.30 21.86 -5.39
N VAL A 561 -48.29 20.96 -4.40
CA VAL A 561 -49.50 20.45 -3.75
C VAL A 561 -50.28 21.57 -3.06
N ASP A 562 -49.59 22.51 -2.41
CA ASP A 562 -50.19 23.59 -1.63
C ASP A 562 -50.59 24.82 -2.46
N ARG A 563 -49.77 25.25 -3.42
CA ARG A 563 -50.00 26.49 -4.19
C ARG A 563 -50.70 26.28 -5.51
N TYR A 564 -50.70 25.08 -6.10
CA TYR A 564 -51.34 24.85 -7.39
C TYR A 564 -52.75 24.23 -7.24
N ARG A 565 -53.72 25.01 -6.72
CA ARG A 565 -55.11 24.58 -6.46
C ARG A 565 -56.12 25.24 -7.41
N ARG A 566 -57.09 24.48 -7.95
CA ARG A 566 -58.18 25.02 -8.80
C ARG A 566 -59.58 24.72 -8.23
N TRP A 567 -60.29 25.82 -7.94
CA TRP A 567 -61.72 26.15 -8.06
C TRP A 567 -62.66 26.14 -6.83
N ARG A 568 -62.93 27.40 -6.41
CA ARG A 568 -63.96 28.03 -5.56
C ARG A 568 -63.84 27.98 -4.01
N PRO A 569 -64.08 29.12 -3.32
CA PRO A 569 -64.41 30.44 -3.86
C PRO A 569 -63.19 31.30 -4.29
N VAL A 570 -62.00 31.10 -3.73
CA VAL A 570 -60.78 31.88 -4.06
C VAL A 570 -59.66 30.96 -4.55
N ALA A 571 -58.99 31.32 -5.65
CA ALA A 571 -57.88 30.54 -6.18
C ALA A 571 -56.58 30.91 -5.44
N ILE A 572 -55.95 29.92 -4.81
CA ILE A 572 -54.56 30.04 -4.36
C ILE A 572 -53.71 29.61 -5.55
N VAL A 573 -53.07 30.59 -6.19
CA VAL A 573 -52.13 30.40 -7.30
C VAL A 573 -50.84 31.11 -6.89
N PRO A 574 -49.65 30.51 -7.11
CA PRO A 574 -48.41 31.15 -6.73
C PRO A 574 -48.22 32.45 -7.51
N THR A 575 -47.64 33.45 -6.86
CA THR A 575 -47.24 34.68 -7.54
C THR A 575 -46.06 34.41 -8.48
N VAL A 576 -45.82 35.30 -9.45
CA VAL A 576 -44.67 35.18 -10.36
C VAL A 576 -43.36 35.25 -9.58
N SER A 577 -43.25 36.12 -8.58
CA SER A 577 -42.08 36.23 -7.72
C SER A 577 -41.84 34.95 -6.93
N GLU A 578 -42.87 34.38 -6.29
CA GLU A 578 -42.77 33.11 -5.56
C GLU A 578 -42.35 31.95 -6.48
N THR A 579 -42.92 31.89 -7.68
CA THR A 579 -42.58 30.86 -8.68
C THR A 579 -41.12 30.98 -9.13
N ILE A 580 -40.64 32.19 -9.39
CA ILE A 580 -39.23 32.42 -9.72
C ILE A 580 -38.34 32.03 -8.54
N SER A 581 -38.70 32.42 -7.32
CA SER A 581 -37.92 32.10 -6.12
C SER A 581 -37.83 30.60 -5.85
N ILE A 582 -38.92 29.84 -5.97
CA ILE A 582 -38.91 28.39 -5.74
C ILE A 582 -38.13 27.66 -6.85
N LEU A 583 -38.28 28.05 -8.12
CA LEU A 583 -37.57 27.41 -9.22
C LEU A 583 -36.08 27.75 -9.20
N ALA A 584 -35.72 28.99 -8.85
CA ALA A 584 -34.33 29.39 -8.69
C ALA A 584 -33.66 28.66 -7.52
N SER A 585 -34.31 28.59 -6.36
CA SER A 585 -33.78 27.89 -5.18
C SER A 585 -33.72 26.37 -5.39
N PHE A 586 -34.73 25.77 -6.03
CA PHE A 586 -34.71 24.36 -6.45
C PHE A 586 -33.53 24.07 -7.37
N SER A 587 -33.33 24.89 -8.39
CA SER A 587 -32.24 24.73 -9.37
C SER A 587 -30.87 24.88 -8.70
N PHE A 588 -30.73 25.89 -7.83
CA PHE A 588 -29.50 26.13 -7.07
C PHE A 588 -29.17 24.96 -6.14
N LEU A 589 -30.13 24.54 -5.31
CA LEU A 589 -29.93 23.47 -4.34
C LEU A 589 -29.63 22.14 -5.05
N THR A 590 -30.36 21.83 -6.12
CA THR A 590 -30.11 20.64 -6.95
C THR A 590 -28.73 20.70 -7.59
N PHE A 591 -28.30 21.84 -8.14
CA PHE A 591 -26.98 21.98 -8.77
C PHE A 591 -25.83 21.67 -7.80
N PHE A 592 -25.82 22.28 -6.61
CA PHE A 592 -24.77 22.02 -5.61
C PHE A 592 -24.82 20.59 -5.07
N SER A 593 -26.02 20.03 -4.95
CA SER A 593 -26.22 18.65 -4.49
C SER A 593 -25.71 17.64 -5.52
N LEU A 594 -26.00 17.86 -6.81
CA LEU A 594 -25.44 17.07 -7.90
C LEU A 594 -23.92 17.21 -7.95
N LEU A 595 -23.39 18.43 -7.87
CA LEU A 595 -21.95 18.66 -7.82
C LEU A 595 -21.28 17.88 -6.68
N ALA A 596 -21.90 17.86 -5.50
CA ALA A 596 -21.42 17.09 -4.36
C ALA A 596 -21.43 15.58 -4.64
N ILE A 597 -22.49 15.03 -5.25
CA ILE A 597 -22.57 13.61 -5.63
C ILE A 597 -21.51 13.25 -6.68
N PHE A 598 -21.40 14.03 -7.76
CA PHE A 598 -20.47 13.75 -8.87
C PHE A 598 -19.00 13.87 -8.47
N ARG A 599 -18.68 14.72 -7.48
CA ARG A 599 -17.31 14.86 -6.99
C ARG A 599 -16.89 13.76 -6.00
N ASN A 600 -17.86 13.14 -5.30
CA ASN A 600 -17.59 12.31 -4.13
C ASN A 600 -18.04 10.84 -4.27
N SER A 601 -18.93 10.52 -5.21
CA SER A 601 -19.37 9.14 -5.48
C SER A 601 -18.44 8.48 -6.51
N GLU A 602 -18.09 7.20 -6.30
CA GLU A 602 -17.45 6.39 -7.34
C GLU A 602 -18.41 6.10 -8.51
N GLN A 603 -19.73 6.07 -8.25
CA GLN A 603 -20.77 5.69 -9.22
C GLN A 603 -21.95 6.68 -9.16
N PRO A 604 -21.78 7.93 -9.62
CA PRO A 604 -22.76 9.00 -9.40
C PRO A 604 -24.12 8.71 -10.01
N TRP A 605 -24.16 8.10 -11.21
CA TRP A 605 -25.42 7.73 -11.87
C TRP A 605 -26.21 6.65 -11.12
N LEU A 606 -25.51 5.66 -10.54
CA LEU A 606 -26.16 4.63 -9.73
C LEU A 606 -26.63 5.19 -8.39
N THR A 607 -25.87 6.11 -7.79
CA THR A 607 -26.31 6.86 -6.61
C THR A 607 -27.62 7.62 -6.90
N LEU A 608 -27.69 8.34 -8.03
CA LEU A 608 -28.90 9.07 -8.43
C LEU A 608 -30.07 8.12 -8.73
N GLY A 609 -29.84 7.03 -9.45
CA GLY A 609 -30.87 6.03 -9.72
C GLY A 609 -31.42 5.42 -8.43
N CYS A 610 -30.55 5.06 -7.48
CA CYS A 610 -30.94 4.58 -6.16
C CYS A 610 -31.78 5.63 -5.41
N LEU A 611 -31.33 6.88 -5.40
CA LEU A 611 -32.05 7.98 -4.76
C LEU A 611 -33.44 8.19 -5.37
N PHE A 612 -33.55 8.19 -6.71
CA PHE A 612 -34.81 8.37 -7.41
C PHE A 612 -35.80 7.22 -7.16
N ILE A 613 -35.32 5.97 -7.11
CA ILE A 613 -36.15 4.82 -6.72
C ILE A 613 -36.75 5.01 -5.32
N ILE A 614 -36.01 5.66 -4.42
CA ILE A 614 -36.49 5.97 -3.08
C ILE A 614 -37.49 7.13 -3.14
N ILE A 615 -37.13 8.29 -3.69
CA ILE A 615 -37.92 9.52 -3.48
C ILE A 615 -39.07 9.74 -4.48
N ILE A 616 -39.11 9.07 -5.64
CA ILE A 616 -40.09 9.39 -6.70
C ILE A 616 -41.35 8.51 -6.69
N PRO A 617 -41.28 7.16 -6.68
CA PRO A 617 -42.43 6.31 -7.00
C PRO A 617 -43.62 6.49 -6.04
N VAL A 618 -43.37 6.50 -4.73
CA VAL A 618 -44.42 6.64 -3.72
C VAL A 618 -45.04 8.06 -3.75
N PRO A 619 -44.26 9.16 -3.69
CA PRO A 619 -44.82 10.51 -3.78
C PRO A 619 -45.59 10.78 -5.06
N VAL A 620 -45.08 10.34 -6.22
CA VAL A 620 -45.79 10.52 -7.50
C VAL A 620 -47.08 9.71 -7.55
N ALA A 621 -47.08 8.45 -7.08
CA ALA A 621 -48.31 7.65 -7.04
C ALA A 621 -49.37 8.27 -6.11
N LEU A 622 -48.97 8.77 -4.94
CA LEU A 622 -49.84 9.50 -4.02
C LEU A 622 -50.37 10.79 -4.66
N LEU A 623 -49.51 11.54 -5.35
CA LEU A 623 -49.89 12.75 -6.06
C LEU A 623 -50.89 12.45 -7.18
N CYS A 624 -50.64 11.46 -8.04
CA CYS A 624 -51.58 11.02 -9.07
C CYS A 624 -52.94 10.65 -8.47
N ARG A 625 -52.95 9.91 -7.35
CA ARG A 625 -54.18 9.54 -6.64
C ARG A 625 -54.90 10.76 -6.05
N LEU A 626 -54.17 11.72 -5.48
CA LEU A 626 -54.72 12.98 -4.97
C LEU A 626 -55.43 13.76 -6.09
N TYR A 627 -54.82 13.84 -7.26
CA TYR A 627 -55.40 14.53 -8.41
C TYR A 627 -56.58 13.77 -9.04
N GLN A 628 -56.58 12.43 -9.00
CA GLN A 628 -57.72 11.61 -9.45
C GLN A 628 -58.93 11.72 -8.52
N GLN A 629 -58.73 11.74 -7.20
CA GLN A 629 -59.82 11.77 -6.21
C GLN A 629 -60.48 13.16 -6.07
N GLY A 630 -59.82 14.22 -6.56
CA GLY A 630 -60.23 15.59 -6.35
C GLY A 630 -59.85 16.10 -4.95
N ARG A 631 -59.65 17.42 -4.81
CA ARG A 631 -59.19 18.08 -3.58
C ARG A 631 -60.32 18.82 -2.85
N TYR A 632 -61.51 18.23 -2.80
CA TYR A 632 -62.69 18.93 -2.29
C TYR A 632 -62.82 18.75 -0.77
N HIS A 633 -62.73 19.86 -0.03
CA HIS A 633 -62.99 19.96 1.41
C HIS A 633 -63.28 21.41 1.78
N ASP A 634 -63.78 21.66 2.99
CA ASP A 634 -64.34 22.98 3.35
C ASP A 634 -63.30 24.11 3.46
N LEU A 635 -62.04 23.81 3.79
CA LEU A 635 -60.95 24.80 3.92
C LEU A 635 -60.03 24.85 2.69
N MET A 636 -60.51 25.37 1.55
CA MET A 636 -59.73 25.43 0.29
C MET A 636 -58.94 26.72 0.06
N ASP A 637 -59.27 27.77 0.78
CA ASP A 637 -58.69 29.12 0.78
C ASP A 637 -57.51 29.29 1.75
N VAL A 638 -57.18 28.24 2.51
CA VAL A 638 -56.10 28.21 3.50
C VAL A 638 -55.03 27.19 3.11
N SER A 639 -53.74 27.48 3.35
CA SER A 639 -52.64 26.51 3.15
C SER A 639 -52.89 25.19 3.89
N TYR A 640 -52.41 24.08 3.32
CA TYR A 640 -52.34 22.81 4.03
C TYR A 640 -51.32 22.82 5.17
N PHE A 641 -50.39 23.76 5.10
CA PHE A 641 -49.27 23.90 6.01
C PHE A 641 -49.42 25.14 6.88
N THR A 642 -48.89 25.05 8.09
CA THR A 642 -48.92 26.11 9.11
C THR A 642 -47.51 26.38 9.62
N GLU A 643 -47.22 27.65 9.93
CA GLU A 643 -46.00 28.09 10.62
C GLU A 643 -46.29 28.46 12.08
N ASP A 644 -45.28 28.35 12.95
CA ASP A 644 -45.35 28.88 14.33
C ASP A 644 -45.26 30.42 14.29
N GLY A 645 -46.27 31.08 14.84
CA GLY A 645 -46.42 32.53 14.92
C GLY A 645 -45.63 33.19 16.05
N THR A 646 -44.91 32.43 16.88
CA THR A 646 -44.03 32.98 17.91
C THR A 646 -42.77 33.63 17.31
N MET A 647 -42.21 34.64 18.00
CA MET A 647 -40.95 35.32 17.60
C MET A 647 -39.86 34.29 17.27
N ARG A 648 -39.16 34.51 16.15
CA ARG A 648 -38.10 33.65 15.59
C ARG A 648 -37.00 33.39 16.63
N GLN A 649 -37.11 32.30 17.38
CA GLN A 649 -36.11 31.88 18.35
C GLN A 649 -35.33 30.68 17.79
N LEU A 650 -34.01 30.76 17.87
CA LEU A 650 -33.14 29.65 17.51
C LEU A 650 -33.29 28.55 18.57
N ARG A 651 -34.01 27.46 18.23
CA ARG A 651 -34.24 26.32 19.13
C ARG A 651 -33.66 25.06 18.53
N LEU A 652 -32.73 24.43 19.25
CA LEU A 652 -32.27 23.05 19.00
C LEU A 652 -33.29 22.13 19.67
N LEU A 653 -34.29 21.69 18.93
CA LEU A 653 -35.30 20.73 19.40
C LEU A 653 -34.94 19.35 18.86
N ILE A 654 -35.26 18.28 19.61
CA ILE A 654 -35.10 16.86 19.23
C ILE A 654 -36.52 16.26 19.08
N GLY A 655 -36.98 16.10 17.85
CA GLY A 655 -38.20 15.42 17.40
C GLY A 655 -39.49 16.19 17.66
N ARG A 656 -40.18 16.63 16.62
CA ARG A 656 -41.63 16.91 16.69
C ARG A 656 -42.35 16.27 15.52
N LEU A 657 -43.56 15.77 15.77
CA LEU A 657 -44.41 15.15 14.77
C LEU A 657 -44.88 16.20 13.76
N PRO A 658 -45.14 15.82 12.49
CA PRO A 658 -45.59 16.74 11.45
C PRO A 658 -47.04 17.24 11.65
N VAL A 659 -47.73 16.76 12.71
CA VAL A 659 -49.13 17.09 13.03
C VAL A 659 -49.19 18.08 14.19
N ILE A 660 -50.13 19.03 14.13
CA ILE A 660 -50.41 19.98 15.21
C ILE A 660 -50.87 19.24 16.49
N PRO A 661 -50.36 19.61 17.68
CA PRO A 661 -50.76 19.00 18.94
C PRO A 661 -52.26 19.19 19.24
N ARG A 662 -52.83 18.21 19.95
CA ARG A 662 -54.26 18.24 20.32
C ARG A 662 -54.62 19.34 21.33
N ASN A 663 -53.66 19.86 22.09
CA ASN A 663 -53.90 20.88 23.11
C ASN A 663 -54.17 22.25 22.47
N GLN A 664 -55.34 22.84 22.75
CA GLN A 664 -55.81 24.12 22.19
C GLN A 664 -54.81 25.27 22.37
N THR A 665 -54.20 25.41 23.55
CA THR A 665 -53.18 26.46 23.82
C THR A 665 -51.96 26.38 22.91
N PHE A 666 -51.63 25.19 22.40
CA PHE A 666 -50.54 25.00 21.45
C PHE A 666 -50.99 25.30 20.02
N ARG A 667 -52.28 25.13 19.70
CA ARG A 667 -52.86 25.35 18.37
C ARG A 667 -52.92 26.83 18.00
N GLU A 668 -53.25 27.68 18.95
CA GLU A 668 -53.35 29.14 18.76
C GLU A 668 -52.02 29.79 18.31
N ARG A 669 -50.90 29.07 18.46
CA ARG A 669 -49.59 29.53 17.98
C ARG A 669 -49.33 29.21 16.51
N TYR A 670 -50.10 28.32 15.88
CA TYR A 670 -49.88 27.94 14.49
C TYR A 670 -50.79 28.75 13.57
N MET A 671 -50.21 29.44 12.59
CA MET A 671 -50.94 30.18 11.58
C MET A 671 -50.72 29.56 10.20
N PRO A 672 -51.72 29.57 9.30
CA PRO A 672 -51.53 29.12 7.92
C PRO A 672 -50.42 29.87 7.19
N LEU A 673 -49.72 29.19 6.27
CA LEU A 673 -48.71 29.85 5.43
C LEU A 673 -49.31 30.96 4.56
N LEU A 674 -49.00 32.20 4.90
CA LEU A 674 -49.48 33.41 4.22
C LEU A 674 -48.96 33.49 2.78
N SER A 675 -49.86 33.65 1.81
CA SER A 675 -49.54 33.75 0.37
C SER A 675 -48.77 35.02 0.00
N ASP A 676 -48.90 36.09 0.78
CA ASP A 676 -48.55 37.44 0.33
C ASP A 676 -47.11 37.84 0.71
N ARG A 677 -46.34 36.93 1.32
CA ARG A 677 -44.97 37.20 1.79
C ARG A 677 -43.92 36.72 0.77
N ASN A 678 -42.99 37.60 0.42
CA ASN A 678 -41.89 37.30 -0.52
C ASN A 678 -40.93 36.17 -0.08
N TRP A 679 -40.93 35.79 1.21
CA TRP A 679 -40.05 34.75 1.77
C TRP A 679 -40.76 33.43 2.04
N ASN A 680 -42.04 33.32 1.68
CA ASN A 680 -42.86 32.16 2.01
C ASN A 680 -42.36 30.86 1.35
N TRP A 681 -41.69 30.97 0.20
CA TRP A 681 -41.09 29.84 -0.50
C TRP A 681 -40.06 29.07 0.34
N LEU A 682 -39.38 29.72 1.29
CA LEU A 682 -38.40 29.08 2.17
C LEU A 682 -39.03 28.03 3.09
N ASN A 683 -40.30 28.21 3.44
CA ASN A 683 -40.98 27.30 4.35
C ASN A 683 -41.04 25.89 3.77
N TYR A 684 -41.22 25.73 2.45
CA TYR A 684 -41.36 24.41 1.82
C TYR A 684 -40.11 23.54 1.87
N TYR A 685 -38.93 24.10 2.15
CA TYR A 685 -37.72 23.31 2.33
C TYR A 685 -37.61 22.85 3.79
N ASP A 686 -38.35 21.80 4.15
CA ASP A 686 -38.27 21.17 5.47
C ASP A 686 -37.70 19.76 5.37
N PHE A 687 -36.87 19.37 6.33
CA PHE A 687 -36.43 17.99 6.55
C PHE A 687 -36.20 17.77 8.06
N SER A 688 -37.15 18.20 8.91
CA SER A 688 -36.92 18.27 10.35
C SER A 688 -36.49 16.92 10.94
N LEU A 689 -35.38 16.82 11.67
CA LEU A 689 -35.01 17.48 12.92
C LEU A 689 -34.08 18.73 12.78
N ASN A 690 -34.65 19.77 12.17
CA ASN A 690 -34.32 21.20 11.99
C ASN A 690 -32.88 21.70 11.87
N ASN A 691 -32.32 21.61 10.66
CA ASN A 691 -31.20 22.42 10.16
C ASN A 691 -29.83 22.16 10.81
N LEU A 692 -29.09 21.21 10.24
CA LEU A 692 -27.82 20.73 10.78
C LEU A 692 -26.72 21.82 10.92
N VAL A 693 -26.85 23.00 10.28
CA VAL A 693 -25.97 24.16 10.48
C VAL A 693 -26.78 25.48 10.40
N ARG A 694 -27.48 25.83 11.50
CA ARG A 694 -28.15 27.12 11.89
C ARG A 694 -28.36 28.26 10.85
N LEU A 695 -29.59 28.83 10.80
CA LEU A 695 -29.96 30.28 10.86
C LEU A 695 -31.32 30.58 10.16
N GLY A 696 -32.42 30.54 10.92
CA GLY A 696 -33.71 31.16 10.57
C GLY A 696 -34.66 30.37 9.66
N PHE A 697 -35.96 30.48 9.97
CA PHE A 697 -37.16 29.97 9.26
C PHE A 697 -37.69 28.58 9.68
N ASN A 698 -39.02 28.48 9.66
CA ASN A 698 -39.91 27.88 10.66
C ASN A 698 -40.32 26.41 10.38
N ASP A 699 -40.77 25.73 11.46
CA ASP A 699 -41.37 24.38 11.54
C ASP A 699 -42.64 24.28 10.66
N ILE A 700 -42.60 23.58 9.51
CA ILE A 700 -43.83 23.27 8.76
C ILE A 700 -44.61 22.22 9.53
N ARG A 701 -45.88 22.52 9.80
CA ARG A 701 -46.83 21.52 10.27
C ARG A 701 -48.01 21.41 9.34
N MET A 702 -48.60 20.24 9.31
CA MET A 702 -49.87 20.06 8.64
C MET A 702 -51.00 20.58 9.52
N ARG A 703 -51.95 21.30 8.92
CA ARG A 703 -53.19 21.67 9.59
C ARG A 703 -53.94 20.43 10.06
N ASP A 704 -54.65 20.54 11.16
CA ASP A 704 -55.43 19.45 11.76
C ASP A 704 -56.84 19.33 11.18
N GLU A 705 -57.36 20.37 10.54
CA GLU A 705 -58.71 20.44 9.99
C GLU A 705 -58.74 20.25 8.48
N HIS A 706 -59.71 19.47 7.98
CA HIS A 706 -59.97 19.28 6.55
C HIS A 706 -58.73 18.96 5.69
N LEU A 707 -57.73 18.28 6.26
CA LEU A 707 -56.51 17.86 5.57
C LEU A 707 -56.74 16.51 4.87
N PRO A 708 -56.53 16.42 3.54
CA PRO A 708 -56.59 15.14 2.83
C PRO A 708 -55.61 14.12 3.40
N GLY A 709 -56.08 12.91 3.68
CA GLY A 709 -55.24 11.83 4.22
C GLY A 709 -54.04 11.46 3.33
N ILE A 710 -54.13 11.70 2.02
CA ILE A 710 -53.01 11.50 1.08
C ILE A 710 -51.88 12.50 1.34
N ILE A 711 -52.19 13.76 1.64
CA ILE A 711 -51.18 14.79 1.95
C ILE A 711 -50.52 14.47 3.29
N ALA A 712 -51.31 13.99 4.27
CA ALA A 712 -50.76 13.46 5.52
C ALA A 712 -49.81 12.29 5.28
N THR A 713 -50.21 11.34 4.44
CA THR A 713 -49.38 10.16 4.10
C THR A 713 -48.06 10.58 3.43
N LEU A 714 -48.11 11.56 2.53
CA LEU A 714 -46.94 12.11 1.84
C LEU A 714 -45.95 12.77 2.83
N ALA A 715 -46.44 13.59 3.76
CA ALA A 715 -45.61 14.21 4.79
C ALA A 715 -45.00 13.19 5.77
N TRP A 716 -45.77 12.16 6.15
CA TRP A 716 -45.25 11.05 6.97
C TRP A 716 -44.19 10.23 6.23
N TYR A 717 -44.31 10.10 4.91
CA TYR A 717 -43.30 9.44 4.08
C TYR A 717 -41.99 10.23 4.04
N GLU A 718 -42.05 11.53 3.75
CA GLU A 718 -40.90 12.43 3.81
C GLU A 718 -40.24 12.42 5.20
N TRP A 719 -41.04 12.57 6.27
CA TRP A 719 -40.54 12.56 7.65
C TRP A 719 -39.81 11.26 8.00
N SER A 720 -40.34 10.12 7.56
CA SER A 720 -39.71 8.81 7.76
C SER A 720 -38.35 8.72 7.04
N LEU A 721 -38.26 9.26 5.82
CA LEU A 721 -36.99 9.38 5.09
C LEU A 721 -36.03 10.36 5.79
N GLY A 722 -36.55 11.46 6.33
CA GLY A 722 -35.79 12.44 7.11
C GLY A 722 -35.12 11.83 8.34
N VAL A 723 -35.83 11.00 9.10
CA VAL A 723 -35.25 10.27 10.26
C VAL A 723 -34.11 9.35 9.83
N LEU A 724 -34.29 8.62 8.71
CA LEU A 724 -33.25 7.75 8.17
C LEU A 724 -32.03 8.56 7.70
N TYR A 725 -32.27 9.67 6.98
CA TYR A 725 -31.23 10.58 6.53
C TYR A 725 -30.44 11.18 7.69
N ILE A 726 -31.11 11.64 8.75
CA ILE A 726 -30.44 12.23 9.92
C ILE A 726 -29.62 11.17 10.64
N THR A 727 -30.16 9.95 10.79
CA THR A 727 -29.39 8.82 11.33
C THR A 727 -28.13 8.57 10.52
N LEU A 728 -28.24 8.61 9.18
CA LEU A 728 -27.10 8.47 8.27
C LEU A 728 -26.10 9.61 8.40
N VAL A 729 -26.56 10.85 8.52
CA VAL A 729 -25.71 12.04 8.71
C VAL A 729 -24.98 11.96 10.05
N LEU A 730 -25.67 11.68 11.15
CA LEU A 730 -25.08 11.55 12.48
C LEU A 730 -24.06 10.41 12.52
N TRP A 731 -24.39 9.26 11.92
CA TRP A 731 -23.47 8.13 11.78
C TRP A 731 -22.25 8.48 10.93
N THR A 732 -22.42 9.25 9.87
CA THR A 732 -21.29 9.69 9.02
C THR A 732 -20.41 10.69 9.77
N LEU A 733 -21.01 11.68 10.43
CA LEU A 733 -20.30 12.69 11.23
C LEU A 733 -19.51 12.05 12.37
N SER A 734 -20.06 11.03 13.00
CA SER A 734 -19.40 10.29 14.08
C SER A 734 -18.13 9.56 13.61
N ARG A 735 -18.01 9.29 12.30
CA ARG A 735 -16.85 8.65 11.67
C ARG A 735 -15.91 9.65 10.99
N THR A 736 -16.40 10.80 10.53
CA THR A 736 -15.59 11.80 9.83
C THR A 736 -15.01 12.87 10.74
N ILE A 737 -15.66 13.16 11.87
CA ILE A 737 -15.21 14.18 12.83
C ILE A 737 -14.61 13.50 14.07
N PRO A 738 -13.29 13.60 14.29
CA PRO A 738 -12.66 13.07 15.50
C PRO A 738 -13.24 13.75 16.75
N GLY A 739 -13.52 12.96 17.80
CA GLY A 739 -14.04 13.45 19.08
C GLY A 739 -15.55 13.64 19.15
N LEU A 740 -16.29 13.66 18.02
CA LEU A 740 -17.75 13.78 18.04
C LEU A 740 -18.43 12.57 18.70
N ASN A 741 -17.83 11.37 18.60
CA ASN A 741 -18.28 10.18 19.31
C ASN A 741 -18.35 10.40 20.83
N LEU A 742 -17.40 11.13 21.43
CA LEU A 742 -17.43 11.38 22.87
C LEU A 742 -18.64 12.23 23.27
N LEU A 743 -19.04 13.19 22.42
CA LEU A 743 -20.22 14.04 22.66
C LEU A 743 -21.56 13.31 22.42
N ILE A 744 -21.60 12.35 21.50
CA ILE A 744 -22.82 11.59 21.18
C ILE A 744 -23.06 10.45 22.19
N TYR A 745 -21.99 9.86 22.75
CA TYR A 745 -22.09 8.75 23.73
C TYR A 745 -22.03 9.21 25.20
N LEU A 746 -21.66 10.46 25.50
CA LEU A 746 -21.84 11.06 26.83
C LEU A 746 -23.25 11.66 26.97
N LYS A 747 -24.26 10.79 27.08
CA LYS A 747 -25.54 11.12 27.72
C LYS A 747 -26.22 9.89 28.29
#